data_AF-A0AAD5XGI9-F1
#
_entry.id   AF-A0AAD5XGI9-F1
#
_cell.length_a   1.000
_cell.length_b   1.000
_cell.length_c   1.000
_cell.angle_alpha   90.00
_cell.angle_beta   90.00
_cell.angle_gamma   90.00
#
_symmetry.space_group_name_H-M   'P 1'
#
loop_
_entity.id
_entity.type
_entity.pdbx_description
1 polymer ?
#
loop_
_entity_poly.entity_id
_entity_poly.type
_entity_poly.pdbx_seq_one_letter_code
_entity_poly.pdbx_strand_id
1 'polypeptide(L)'
;MLVDGDGSRFVHLALSPLVGVAATVEAEAIAHANNLPTVAHLLGPFGTRVEGKVNILDSQGHAANHEGFSLRFAPLHQLAGPPLAAIKSALIDSVSNSHHPIPLNDAPWYHTYRNYVCKYNGASEHETFNHPVACIVVASTSAPDPIAQLSALAPSSPEKLPAIFGNGYMDTQIAHKYYVLLHDIANENNSVNPDILFTQMKKQFGLSCRLIRVNSKRPNDPEYHESKVWDSFMTEWTPLLDEKIDDLNTSLKTSPSNAGVSRKSLGALTYSEIELNSTVLSVTIENSKSNQDVSTEIAKEKIIYGNLMSENDVKSLEIFVREFVVQSLLPSMERSVQHWNEQVASSRRGFTGRLFTAGRRFLGTAVSQTGQNKSGTTSPGSISPESTIPFPHTSVELILRKLADYSFMLRDYKFAYSQYDSVKKDFSGNERAIKHFAGIQEMLALCVLMTRNDGSSGGGGLRGNVESLLESAIANYLDSGMSIYATRATMLVYECLKSKDGWKEAGGLLLRMVGEREHALRCYLSAQKVYEASGWALIEDHNNFTTGRLQFHLGDPITSYKTFIKLLEESNLGQSTERQAEHLKEFLHVYKSIQKVENLPQTPLPVLLHQTVSVSLVQKLQAGQTSVNDAVWDKMENDLVENGFNKNGKPVKLMKAVRDGGNTICAVGEPVFVSFEVKNPLQIPLLFNDISLFARFDPSQAKPSLGDDHKSSRELKHCYEFFDLENIPKLTLEANETRRIQLTVFPKFEGEIAIDGINLTLSDTIPIFITFAKRGRRLNDTQKQRCSEQPVYAVDNTLKLSVTSPMPVLDIVFHAFPSVLLNGQVERAILEITNKGHRGLKDLKVKLSHPQFFEFGRVEQTDLPIY
;
A
#
# COMPACT_ATOMS: atom_id res chain seq x y z
N MET A 1 -19.91 23.18 2.40
CA MET A 1 -19.03 22.97 1.24
C MET A 1 -17.75 23.76 1.46
N LEU A 2 -16.64 23.08 1.79
CA LEU A 2 -15.31 23.68 1.76
C LEU A 2 -14.81 23.56 0.32
N VAL A 3 -14.71 24.68 -0.37
CA VAL A 3 -14.07 24.75 -1.69
C VAL A 3 -12.62 24.30 -1.53
N ASP A 4 -12.32 23.19 -2.20
CA ASP A 4 -11.07 22.77 -2.85
C ASP A 4 -9.77 23.49 -2.44
N GLY A 5 -8.78 22.71 -1.96
CA GLY A 5 -7.39 22.96 -2.34
C GLY A 5 -6.30 22.97 -1.27
N ASP A 6 -6.57 22.97 0.04
CA ASP A 6 -5.48 23.10 1.02
C ASP A 6 -5.60 22.12 2.21
N GLY A 7 -4.90 20.99 2.11
CA GLY A 7 -4.76 20.02 3.20
C GLY A 7 -4.16 20.65 4.46
N SER A 8 -3.34 21.68 4.31
CA SER A 8 -2.81 22.47 5.43
C SER A 8 -3.92 23.14 6.22
N ARG A 9 -4.97 23.64 5.55
CA ARG A 9 -6.12 24.27 6.21
C ARG A 9 -6.91 23.27 7.04
N PHE A 10 -7.07 22.04 6.55
CA PHE A 10 -7.73 20.99 7.33
C PHE A 10 -6.91 20.65 8.58
N VAL A 11 -5.60 20.48 8.45
CA VAL A 11 -4.70 20.22 9.58
C VAL A 11 -4.73 21.38 10.59
N HIS A 12 -4.71 22.64 10.12
CA HIS A 12 -4.84 23.82 11.00
C HIS A 12 -6.13 23.80 11.78
N LEU A 13 -7.25 23.44 11.16
CA LEU A 13 -8.53 23.37 11.86
C LEU A 13 -8.56 22.20 12.86
N ALA A 14 -8.14 21.01 12.45
CA ALA A 14 -8.17 19.81 13.28
C ALA A 14 -7.25 19.91 14.51
N LEU A 15 -6.08 20.52 14.35
CA LEU A 15 -5.07 20.70 15.40
C LEU A 15 -5.00 22.17 15.89
N SER A 16 -6.07 22.94 15.70
CA SER A 16 -6.16 24.32 16.20
C SER A 16 -6.27 24.38 17.73
N PRO A 17 -5.92 25.52 18.36
CA PRO A 17 -6.10 25.71 19.78
C PRO A 17 -7.56 25.50 20.20
N LEU A 18 -7.76 24.70 21.25
CA LEU A 18 -9.06 24.49 21.87
C LEU A 18 -9.28 25.52 22.98
N VAL A 19 -10.42 26.22 22.94
CA VAL A 19 -10.85 27.15 23.98
C VAL A 19 -12.02 26.53 24.72
N GLY A 20 -11.84 26.30 26.02
CA GLY A 20 -12.91 25.81 26.89
C GLY A 20 -13.93 26.92 27.13
N VAL A 21 -15.22 26.59 27.11
CA VAL A 21 -16.30 27.53 27.44
C VAL A 21 -17.03 27.03 28.68
N ALA A 22 -17.09 27.88 29.70
CA ALA A 22 -17.90 27.67 30.90
C ALA A 22 -18.96 28.77 30.96
N ALA A 23 -20.24 28.39 30.88
CA ALA A 23 -21.34 29.35 30.88
C ALA A 23 -22.31 29.08 32.04
N THR A 24 -22.94 30.15 32.54
CA THR A 24 -24.05 30.09 33.51
C THR A 24 -25.31 29.53 32.84
N VAL A 25 -26.24 28.97 33.62
CA VAL A 25 -27.50 28.40 33.10
C VAL A 25 -28.29 29.43 32.28
N GLU A 26 -28.31 30.68 32.73
CA GLU A 26 -28.97 31.79 32.07
C GLU A 26 -28.30 32.19 30.75
N ALA A 27 -26.99 31.96 30.62
CA ALA A 27 -26.25 32.20 29.38
C ALA A 27 -26.47 31.05 28.39
N GLU A 28 -26.54 29.80 28.88
CA GLU A 28 -26.91 28.64 28.07
C GLU A 28 -28.36 28.78 27.55
N ALA A 29 -29.28 29.34 28.34
CA ALA A 29 -30.65 29.62 27.91
C ALA A 29 -30.72 30.53 26.67
N ILE A 30 -29.81 31.50 26.54
CA ILE A 30 -29.70 32.37 25.35
C ILE A 30 -29.30 31.57 24.10
N ALA A 31 -28.40 30.59 24.24
CA ALA A 31 -28.01 29.69 23.15
C ALA A 31 -29.17 28.73 22.79
N HIS A 32 -29.83 28.15 23.80
CA HIS A 32 -30.97 27.26 23.62
C HIS A 32 -32.15 27.94 22.91
N ALA A 33 -32.40 29.23 23.20
CA ALA A 33 -33.42 30.02 22.50
C ALA A 33 -33.17 30.12 20.99
N ASN A 34 -31.92 29.88 20.54
CA ASN A 34 -31.48 29.89 19.14
C ASN A 34 -31.30 28.47 18.55
N ASN A 35 -31.88 27.43 19.17
CA ASN A 35 -31.69 26.02 18.83
C ASN A 35 -30.23 25.54 18.90
N LEU A 36 -29.37 26.24 19.64
CA LEU A 36 -27.97 25.85 19.82
C LEU A 36 -27.78 25.12 21.16
N PRO A 37 -27.03 24.00 21.20
CA PRO A 37 -26.91 23.18 22.41
C PRO A 37 -26.19 23.86 23.57
N THR A 38 -25.20 24.70 23.28
CA THR A 38 -24.47 25.46 24.29
C THR A 38 -23.91 26.76 23.74
N VAL A 39 -23.44 27.66 24.60
CA VAL A 39 -22.68 28.86 24.24
C VAL A 39 -21.40 28.53 23.45
N ALA A 40 -20.80 27.35 23.66
CA ALA A 40 -19.67 26.90 22.84
C ALA A 40 -20.06 26.72 21.37
N HIS A 41 -21.26 26.18 21.10
CA HIS A 41 -21.79 26.03 19.74
C HIS A 41 -22.23 27.36 19.14
N LEU A 42 -22.64 28.32 19.98
CA LEU A 42 -22.88 29.69 19.53
C LEU A 42 -21.62 30.35 18.95
N LEU A 43 -20.47 30.18 19.61
CA LEU A 43 -19.18 30.72 19.15
C LEU A 43 -18.51 29.87 18.07
N GLY A 44 -18.86 28.58 17.97
CA GLY A 44 -18.24 27.56 17.13
C GLY A 44 -17.92 28.00 15.69
N PRO A 45 -18.90 28.46 14.89
CA PRO A 45 -18.67 28.82 13.49
C PRO A 45 -17.60 29.89 13.30
N PHE A 46 -17.57 30.88 14.19
CA PHE A 46 -16.64 32.02 14.11
C PHE A 46 -15.19 31.64 14.44
N GLY A 47 -14.96 30.46 15.03
CA GLY A 47 -13.63 29.92 15.28
C GLY A 47 -13.03 29.15 14.09
N THR A 48 -13.87 28.59 13.22
CA THR A 48 -13.41 27.69 12.13
C THR A 48 -12.41 28.37 11.20
N ARG A 49 -12.63 29.65 10.90
CA ARG A 49 -11.68 30.53 10.22
C ARG A 49 -11.94 31.99 10.60
N VAL A 50 -11.03 32.55 11.37
CA VAL A 50 -10.95 33.98 11.67
C VAL A 50 -10.24 34.67 10.51
N GLU A 51 -10.96 35.47 9.74
CA GLU A 51 -10.41 36.14 8.57
C GLU A 51 -9.51 37.33 8.91
N GLY A 52 -8.58 37.61 7.99
CA GLY A 52 -7.63 38.71 8.07
C GLY A 52 -6.22 38.28 8.42
N LYS A 53 -5.29 39.24 8.36
CA LYS A 53 -3.88 39.02 8.71
C LYS A 53 -3.72 38.99 10.23
N VAL A 54 -3.08 37.95 10.73
CA VAL A 54 -2.65 37.83 12.13
C VAL A 54 -1.14 37.85 12.18
N ASN A 55 -0.59 38.61 13.12
CA ASN A 55 0.85 38.65 13.36
C ASN A 55 1.12 37.77 14.58
N ILE A 56 1.96 36.76 14.41
CA ILE A 56 2.30 35.81 15.45
C ILE A 56 3.79 35.92 15.74
N LEU A 57 4.15 36.03 17.01
CA LEU A 57 5.54 36.05 17.46
C LEU A 57 6.08 34.63 17.61
N ASP A 58 7.25 34.38 17.03
CA ASP A 58 7.98 33.12 17.21
C ASP A 58 8.58 33.00 18.62
N SER A 59 9.22 31.85 18.89
CA SER A 59 9.87 31.58 20.19
C SER A 59 11.01 32.54 20.56
N GLN A 60 11.49 33.36 19.61
CA GLN A 60 12.53 34.38 19.77
C GLN A 60 11.96 35.81 19.71
N GLY A 61 10.66 35.97 19.53
CA GLY A 61 9.98 37.25 19.44
C GLY A 61 9.95 37.88 18.04
N HIS A 62 10.33 37.16 16.97
CA HIS A 62 10.16 37.66 15.60
C HIS A 62 8.72 37.48 15.12
N ALA A 63 8.17 38.53 14.50
CA ALA A 63 6.81 38.50 13.97
C ALA A 63 6.75 37.82 12.59
N ALA A 64 5.86 36.84 12.46
CA ALA A 64 5.45 36.23 11.21
C ALA A 64 3.99 36.60 10.91
N ASN A 65 3.72 37.01 9.66
CA ASN A 65 2.38 37.36 9.22
C ASN A 65 1.71 36.15 8.60
N HIS A 66 0.55 35.79 9.11
CA HIS A 66 -0.25 34.68 8.61
C HIS A 66 -1.62 35.15 8.13
N GLU A 67 -2.10 34.54 7.06
CA GLU A 67 -3.46 34.75 6.59
C GLU A 67 -4.39 33.77 7.28
N GLY A 68 -5.40 34.30 7.96
CA GLY A 68 -6.40 33.55 8.70
C GLY A 68 -5.85 32.80 9.93
N PHE A 69 -6.70 32.57 10.91
CA PHE A 69 -6.41 31.73 12.08
C PHE A 69 -7.61 30.84 12.40
N SER A 70 -7.38 29.64 12.92
CA SER A 70 -8.46 28.73 13.32
C SER A 70 -8.36 28.44 14.81
N LEU A 71 -9.50 28.33 15.49
CA LEU A 71 -9.64 27.87 16.85
C LEU A 71 -10.92 27.04 17.00
N ARG A 72 -10.93 26.16 17.99
CA ARG A 72 -12.10 25.34 18.34
C ARG A 72 -12.65 25.77 19.69
N PHE A 73 -13.96 25.71 19.84
CA PHE A 73 -14.64 25.90 21.12
C PHE A 73 -15.25 24.58 21.57
N ALA A 74 -15.11 24.25 22.85
CA ALA A 74 -15.79 23.12 23.46
C ALA A 74 -16.32 23.49 24.85
N PRO A 75 -17.49 22.97 25.27
CA PRO A 75 -17.91 23.10 26.65
C PRO A 75 -16.85 22.50 27.58
N LEU A 76 -16.46 23.23 28.63
CA LEU A 76 -15.38 22.79 29.52
C LEU A 76 -15.68 21.42 30.14
N HIS A 77 -16.94 21.11 30.41
CA HIS A 77 -17.38 19.83 30.96
C HIS A 77 -17.43 18.67 29.94
N GLN A 78 -17.24 18.91 28.64
CA GLN A 78 -17.29 17.90 27.56
C GLN A 78 -15.94 17.69 26.86
N LEU A 79 -14.82 18.01 27.52
CA LEU A 79 -13.47 17.82 26.95
C LEU A 79 -13.10 16.35 26.67
N ALA A 80 -13.85 15.39 27.22
CA ALA A 80 -13.69 13.96 26.90
C ALA A 80 -14.07 13.61 25.45
N GLY A 81 -14.74 14.52 24.74
CA GLY A 81 -15.31 14.26 23.41
C GLY A 81 -16.67 13.56 23.47
N PRO A 82 -17.37 13.45 22.34
CA PRO A 82 -18.61 12.68 22.22
C PRO A 82 -18.34 11.17 22.45
N PRO A 83 -19.35 10.42 22.94
CA PRO A 83 -19.27 8.96 23.01
C PRO A 83 -18.98 8.36 21.63
N LEU A 84 -18.23 7.26 21.61
CA LEU A 84 -17.89 6.58 20.36
C LEU A 84 -19.11 5.96 19.67
N ALA A 85 -20.13 5.56 20.44
CA ALA A 85 -21.40 5.08 19.92
C ALA A 85 -22.07 6.16 19.05
N ALA A 86 -22.11 7.41 19.54
CA ALA A 86 -22.64 8.56 18.78
C ALA A 86 -21.86 8.82 17.50
N ILE A 87 -20.53 8.69 17.54
CA ILE A 87 -19.71 8.81 16.33
C ILE A 87 -20.06 7.68 15.34
N LYS A 88 -20.24 6.45 15.85
CA LYS A 88 -20.57 5.28 15.03
C LYS A 88 -21.96 5.41 14.40
N SER A 89 -23.00 5.79 15.15
CA SER A 89 -24.34 6.01 14.62
C SER A 89 -24.37 7.13 13.58
N ALA A 90 -23.73 8.26 13.87
CA ALA A 90 -23.58 9.36 12.91
C ALA A 90 -22.93 8.94 11.59
N LEU A 91 -21.92 8.08 11.65
CA LEU A 91 -21.24 7.54 10.46
C LEU A 91 -22.13 6.58 9.67
N ILE A 92 -22.85 5.69 10.34
CA ILE A 92 -23.83 4.79 9.71
C ILE A 92 -24.88 5.60 8.98
N ASP A 93 -25.43 6.62 9.63
CA ASP A 93 -26.49 7.47 9.07
C ASP A 93 -25.97 8.28 7.88
N SER A 94 -24.74 8.80 7.95
CA SER A 94 -24.13 9.53 6.82
C SER A 94 -23.88 8.63 5.60
N VAL A 95 -23.63 7.34 5.81
CA VAL A 95 -23.33 6.38 4.74
C VAL A 95 -24.62 5.77 4.18
N SER A 96 -25.60 5.44 5.04
CA SER A 96 -26.89 4.88 4.64
C SER A 96 -27.75 5.86 3.84
N ASN A 97 -27.77 7.15 4.23
CA ASN A 97 -28.49 8.20 3.51
C ASN A 97 -27.88 8.57 2.15
N SER A 98 -26.69 8.06 1.81
CA SER A 98 -26.09 8.23 0.48
C SER A 98 -26.66 7.21 -0.54
N HIS A 99 -27.96 7.32 -0.82
CA HIS A 99 -28.74 6.38 -1.67
C HIS A 99 -28.43 6.41 -3.18
N HIS A 100 -27.30 6.99 -3.61
CA HIS A 100 -26.93 7.05 -5.03
C HIS A 100 -25.56 6.40 -5.26
N PRO A 101 -25.35 5.73 -6.42
CA PRO A 101 -24.02 5.26 -6.81
C PRO A 101 -23.08 6.47 -6.80
N ILE A 102 -22.21 6.49 -5.79
CA ILE A 102 -21.33 7.60 -5.47
C ILE A 102 -20.47 7.86 -6.72
N PRO A 103 -20.57 9.04 -7.38
CA PRO A 103 -19.64 9.38 -8.42
C PRO A 103 -18.22 9.35 -7.84
N LEU A 104 -17.29 8.69 -8.53
CA LEU A 104 -15.91 8.41 -8.09
C LEU A 104 -15.15 9.65 -7.56
N ASN A 105 -15.62 10.86 -7.88
CA ASN A 105 -14.99 12.14 -7.56
C ASN A 105 -15.32 12.71 -6.18
N ASP A 106 -16.44 12.35 -5.54
CA ASP A 106 -16.79 12.87 -4.22
C ASP A 106 -17.20 11.72 -3.31
N ALA A 107 -16.38 11.42 -2.30
CA ALA A 107 -16.72 10.53 -1.20
C ALA A 107 -17.18 11.37 0.00
N PRO A 108 -18.44 11.87 0.04
CA PRO A 108 -18.92 12.73 1.12
C PRO A 108 -18.81 12.05 2.49
N TRP A 109 -19.00 10.73 2.55
CA TRP A 109 -18.79 9.92 3.75
C TRP A 109 -17.36 10.01 4.29
N TYR A 110 -16.35 10.14 3.41
CA TYR A 110 -14.95 10.26 3.83
C TYR A 110 -14.72 11.58 4.56
N HIS A 111 -15.29 12.69 4.08
CA HIS A 111 -15.18 13.97 4.76
C HIS A 111 -15.82 13.95 6.15
N THR A 112 -16.99 13.33 6.27
CA THR A 112 -17.67 13.11 7.55
C THR A 112 -16.80 12.26 8.49
N TYR A 113 -16.31 11.12 8.01
CA TYR A 113 -15.45 10.22 8.77
C TYR A 113 -14.16 10.88 9.24
N ARG A 114 -13.46 11.54 8.32
CA ARG A 114 -12.26 12.31 8.59
C ARG A 114 -12.49 13.41 9.63
N ASN A 115 -13.60 14.15 9.54
CA ASN A 115 -13.90 15.20 10.51
C ASN A 115 -14.15 14.60 11.91
N TYR A 116 -14.88 13.48 12.01
CA TYR A 116 -15.09 12.80 13.29
C TYR A 116 -13.79 12.31 13.92
N VAL A 117 -12.98 11.57 13.16
CA VAL A 117 -11.70 10.99 13.61
C VAL A 117 -10.65 12.05 13.92
N CYS A 118 -10.62 13.18 13.21
CA CYS A 118 -9.57 14.18 13.44
C CYS A 118 -9.94 15.25 14.46
N LYS A 119 -11.23 15.63 14.58
CA LYS A 119 -11.65 16.76 15.42
C LYS A 119 -12.21 16.35 16.79
N TYR A 120 -12.82 15.16 16.93
CA TYR A 120 -13.65 14.82 18.09
C TYR A 120 -13.10 13.68 18.98
N ASN A 121 -11.79 13.40 18.93
CA ASN A 121 -11.15 12.34 19.76
C ASN A 121 -10.99 12.65 21.25
N GLY A 122 -11.48 13.80 21.73
CA GLY A 122 -11.36 14.22 23.14
C GLY A 122 -9.93 14.49 23.60
N ALA A 123 -9.77 14.96 24.84
CA ALA A 123 -8.47 15.18 25.47
C ALA A 123 -7.78 13.85 25.78
N SER A 124 -6.47 13.78 25.51
CA SER A 124 -5.64 12.60 25.74
C SER A 124 -4.33 12.97 26.46
N GLU A 125 -3.61 11.99 27.00
CA GLU A 125 -2.41 12.28 27.81
C GLU A 125 -1.11 12.50 27.01
N HIS A 126 -1.10 12.15 25.72
CA HIS A 126 0.13 12.13 24.89
C HIS A 126 0.27 13.33 23.96
N GLU A 127 -0.75 14.19 23.90
CA GLU A 127 -0.78 15.44 23.12
C GLU A 127 -1.64 16.49 23.83
N THR A 128 -1.51 17.74 23.42
CA THR A 128 -2.22 18.87 24.06
C THR A 128 -3.17 19.62 23.12
N PHE A 129 -3.41 19.12 21.90
CA PHE A 129 -4.31 19.77 20.92
C PHE A 129 -5.77 19.86 21.36
N ASN A 130 -6.23 18.88 22.16
CA ASN A 130 -7.58 18.87 22.74
C ASN A 130 -7.58 19.30 24.22
N HIS A 131 -6.49 19.89 24.71
CA HIS A 131 -6.46 20.53 26.04
C HIS A 131 -6.81 22.01 25.87
N PRO A 132 -7.58 22.61 26.80
CA PRO A 132 -7.95 24.02 26.69
C PRO A 132 -6.72 24.91 26.85
N VAL A 133 -6.40 25.70 25.83
CA VAL A 133 -5.33 26.71 25.89
C VAL A 133 -5.77 27.98 26.63
N ALA A 134 -7.09 28.21 26.66
CA ALA A 134 -7.76 29.31 27.34
C ALA A 134 -9.17 28.88 27.76
N CYS A 135 -9.77 29.63 28.68
CA CYS A 135 -11.15 29.44 29.10
C CYS A 135 -11.94 30.74 28.93
N ILE A 136 -13.06 30.70 28.20
CA ILE A 136 -14.04 31.76 28.16
C ILE A 136 -15.10 31.47 29.22
N VAL A 137 -15.27 32.38 30.17
CA VAL A 137 -16.25 32.29 31.24
C VAL A 137 -17.39 33.26 30.93
N VAL A 138 -18.61 32.73 30.79
CA VAL A 138 -19.76 33.48 30.26
C VAL A 138 -20.86 33.56 31.30
N ALA A 139 -21.37 34.77 31.56
CA ALA A 139 -22.57 34.99 32.35
C ALA A 139 -23.59 35.84 31.59
N SER A 140 -24.87 35.61 31.85
CA SER A 140 -25.93 36.47 31.33
C SER A 140 -26.18 37.66 32.25
N THR A 141 -26.52 38.81 31.68
CA THR A 141 -27.06 39.96 32.41
C THR A 141 -28.37 39.67 33.15
N SER A 142 -29.08 38.59 32.81
CA SER A 142 -30.30 38.15 33.50
C SER A 142 -30.02 37.29 34.73
N ALA A 143 -28.76 36.92 34.97
CA ALA A 143 -28.41 36.15 36.16
C ALA A 143 -28.53 37.03 37.44
N PRO A 144 -28.88 36.46 38.60
CA PRO A 144 -29.09 37.22 39.84
C PRO A 144 -27.87 38.06 40.29
N ASP A 145 -26.66 37.52 40.15
CA ASP A 145 -25.39 38.24 40.35
C ASP A 145 -24.37 37.75 39.31
N PRO A 146 -24.33 38.37 38.12
CA PRO A 146 -23.50 37.90 37.02
C PRO A 146 -22.00 37.94 37.35
N ILE A 147 -21.55 38.92 38.15
CA ILE A 147 -20.13 39.11 38.47
C ILE A 147 -19.66 38.08 39.49
N ALA A 148 -20.46 37.81 40.53
CA ALA A 148 -20.15 36.74 41.47
C ALA A 148 -20.19 35.37 40.79
N GLN A 149 -21.16 35.13 39.90
CA GLN A 149 -21.25 33.87 39.14
C GLN A 149 -20.05 33.68 38.20
N LEU A 150 -19.58 34.72 37.51
CA LEU A 150 -18.34 34.67 36.71
C LEU A 150 -17.13 34.26 37.57
N SER A 151 -17.02 34.81 38.78
CA SER A 151 -15.94 34.45 39.72
C SER A 151 -16.07 33.00 40.23
N ALA A 152 -17.31 32.55 40.46
CA ALA A 152 -17.59 31.20 40.95
C ALA A 152 -17.31 30.14 39.88
N LEU A 153 -17.71 30.42 38.63
CA LEU A 153 -17.60 29.54 37.47
C LEU A 153 -16.20 29.48 36.88
N ALA A 154 -15.40 30.54 37.06
CA ALA A 154 -14.02 30.55 36.61
C ALA A 154 -13.25 29.35 37.22
N PRO A 155 -12.46 28.61 36.42
CA PRO A 155 -11.65 27.50 36.92
C PRO A 155 -10.52 28.05 37.78
N SER A 156 -10.82 28.34 39.05
CA SER A 156 -9.92 28.96 40.03
C SER A 156 -9.27 27.94 40.96
N SER A 157 -9.85 26.75 41.07
CA SER A 157 -9.36 25.65 41.90
C SER A 157 -9.59 24.29 41.20
N PRO A 158 -8.75 23.27 41.48
CA PRO A 158 -8.89 21.94 40.88
C PRO A 158 -10.25 21.27 41.16
N GLU A 159 -10.87 21.56 42.30
CA GLU A 159 -12.17 21.01 42.71
C GLU A 159 -13.35 21.48 41.84
N LYS A 160 -13.19 22.62 41.15
CA LYS A 160 -14.22 23.18 40.26
C LYS A 160 -14.05 22.73 38.81
N LEU A 161 -13.01 21.95 38.52
CA LEU A 161 -12.75 21.46 37.18
C LEU A 161 -13.50 20.14 36.92
N PRO A 162 -13.87 19.87 35.67
CA PRO A 162 -14.43 18.58 35.28
C PRO A 162 -13.52 17.40 35.67
N ALA A 163 -14.12 16.24 35.91
CA ALA A 163 -13.43 15.03 36.39
C ALA A 163 -12.20 14.64 35.55
N ILE A 164 -12.19 14.95 34.25
CA ILE A 164 -11.09 14.66 33.34
C ILE A 164 -9.76 15.34 33.73
N PHE A 165 -9.81 16.48 34.43
CA PHE A 165 -8.61 17.14 34.98
C PHE A 165 -8.00 16.37 36.16
N GLY A 166 -8.81 15.59 36.87
CA GLY A 166 -8.37 14.69 37.94
C GLY A 166 -7.46 13.56 37.46
N ASN A 167 -7.41 13.30 36.14
CA ASN A 167 -6.55 12.29 35.54
C ASN A 167 -5.06 12.70 35.47
N GLY A 168 -4.69 13.90 35.93
CA GLY A 168 -3.29 14.33 36.15
C GLY A 168 -2.44 14.64 34.91
N TYR A 169 -2.91 14.33 33.70
CA TYR A 169 -2.24 14.66 32.44
C TYR A 169 -2.65 16.01 31.83
N MET A 170 -3.71 16.65 32.36
CA MET A 170 -4.13 17.99 31.96
C MET A 170 -3.73 19.04 33.00
N ASP A 171 -3.38 20.22 32.49
CA ASP A 171 -3.06 21.37 33.32
C ASP A 171 -4.30 21.86 34.07
N THR A 172 -4.25 21.79 35.39
CA THR A 172 -5.35 22.23 36.27
C THR A 172 -5.38 23.76 36.44
N GLN A 173 -4.36 24.47 35.99
CA GLN A 173 -4.28 25.92 36.05
C GLN A 173 -4.36 26.50 34.64
N ILE A 174 -5.57 26.57 34.09
CA ILE A 174 -5.80 27.24 32.80
C ILE A 174 -5.38 28.71 32.93
N ALA A 175 -4.23 29.03 32.33
CA ALA A 175 -3.53 30.29 32.55
C ALA A 175 -4.29 31.51 32.03
N HIS A 176 -5.01 31.36 30.90
CA HIS A 176 -5.74 32.45 30.28
C HIS A 176 -7.26 32.30 30.46
N LYS A 177 -7.87 33.29 31.14
CA LYS A 177 -9.33 33.37 31.36
C LYS A 177 -9.85 34.65 30.73
N TYR A 178 -10.94 34.55 29.98
CA TYR A 178 -11.59 35.68 29.33
C TYR A 178 -13.06 35.74 29.72
N TYR A 179 -13.51 36.88 30.24
CA TYR A 179 -14.85 37.00 30.83
C TYR A 179 -15.82 37.67 29.85
N VAL A 180 -16.93 37.00 29.57
CA VAL A 180 -17.95 37.51 28.64
C VAL A 180 -19.26 37.72 29.40
N LEU A 181 -19.81 38.91 29.26
CA LEU A 181 -21.15 39.24 29.71
C LEU A 181 -22.08 39.22 28.48
N LEU A 182 -23.02 38.28 28.44
CA LEU A 182 -24.05 38.17 27.41
C LEU A 182 -25.29 38.96 27.83
N HIS A 183 -25.75 39.83 26.92
CA HIS A 183 -26.98 40.59 27.10
C HIS A 183 -27.96 40.26 25.99
N ASP A 184 -29.11 39.71 26.38
CA ASP A 184 -30.25 39.49 25.49
C ASP A 184 -31.02 40.80 25.36
N ILE A 185 -31.02 41.39 24.15
CA ILE A 185 -31.67 42.68 23.87
C ILE A 185 -33.20 42.53 23.83
N ALA A 186 -33.71 41.35 23.46
CA ALA A 186 -35.14 41.09 23.40
C ALA A 186 -35.77 40.88 24.78
N ASN A 187 -34.95 40.65 25.82
CA ASN A 187 -35.44 40.41 27.16
C ASN A 187 -35.79 41.73 27.89
N GLU A 188 -37.01 42.22 27.67
CA GLU A 188 -37.56 43.46 28.25
C GLU A 188 -37.68 43.44 29.79
N ASN A 189 -37.52 42.28 30.44
CA ASN A 189 -37.61 42.13 31.90
C ASN A 189 -36.31 42.49 32.65
N ASN A 190 -35.23 42.84 31.94
CA ASN A 190 -33.95 43.13 32.58
C ASN A 190 -33.85 44.60 32.99
N SER A 191 -34.08 44.92 34.28
CA SER A 191 -33.96 46.27 34.82
C SER A 191 -32.51 46.74 35.00
N VAL A 192 -31.52 45.89 34.70
CA VAL A 192 -30.09 46.16 34.92
C VAL A 192 -29.47 46.77 33.66
N ASN A 193 -28.82 47.92 33.79
CA ASN A 193 -28.07 48.54 32.69
C ASN A 193 -26.79 47.73 32.41
N PRO A 194 -26.65 47.12 31.21
CA PRO A 194 -25.55 46.23 30.88
C PRO A 194 -24.18 46.95 30.84
N ASP A 195 -24.15 48.25 30.51
CA ASP A 195 -22.90 49.02 30.44
C ASP A 195 -22.33 49.33 31.83
N ILE A 196 -23.21 49.56 32.81
CA ILE A 196 -22.82 49.76 34.21
C ILE A 196 -22.23 48.47 34.77
N LEU A 197 -22.93 47.35 34.55
CA LEU A 197 -22.48 46.03 34.99
C LEU A 197 -21.16 45.64 34.30
N PHE A 198 -21.01 45.95 33.01
CA PHE A 198 -19.75 45.72 32.30
C PHE A 198 -18.59 46.56 32.84
N THR A 199 -18.85 47.81 33.25
CA THR A 199 -17.85 48.68 33.89
C THR A 199 -17.44 48.11 35.25
N GLN A 200 -18.37 47.54 36.02
CA GLN A 200 -18.05 46.82 37.25
C GLN A 200 -17.23 45.55 36.97
N MET A 201 -17.60 44.77 35.95
CA MET A 201 -16.86 43.58 35.52
C MET A 201 -15.41 43.92 35.15
N LYS A 202 -15.19 45.01 34.42
CA LYS A 202 -13.85 45.53 34.08
C LYS A 202 -13.00 45.86 35.31
N LYS A 203 -13.62 46.45 36.35
CA LYS A 203 -12.91 46.77 37.60
C LYS A 203 -12.44 45.50 38.33
N GLN A 204 -13.22 44.42 38.25
CA GLN A 204 -12.91 43.16 38.95
C GLN A 204 -11.96 42.25 38.19
N PHE A 205 -12.15 42.09 36.87
CA PHE A 205 -11.41 41.11 36.06
C PHE A 205 -10.39 41.74 35.09
N GLY A 206 -10.28 43.07 35.06
CA GLY A 206 -9.36 43.79 34.19
C GLY A 206 -9.83 43.90 32.74
N LEU A 207 -8.88 43.95 31.80
CA LEU A 207 -9.14 44.18 30.38
C LEU A 207 -9.55 42.93 29.59
N SER A 208 -9.40 41.74 30.17
CA SER A 208 -9.79 40.45 29.55
C SER A 208 -11.29 40.21 29.65
N CYS A 209 -12.09 41.17 29.19
CA CYS A 209 -13.52 41.08 29.29
C CYS A 209 -14.29 41.77 28.15
N ARG A 210 -15.45 41.21 27.78
CA ARG A 210 -16.32 41.73 26.70
C ARG A 210 -17.79 41.70 27.09
N LEU A 211 -18.53 42.73 26.70
CA LEU A 211 -19.99 42.74 26.67
C LEU A 211 -20.43 42.42 25.24
N ILE A 212 -21.23 41.37 25.08
CA ILE A 212 -21.80 40.97 23.80
C ILE A 212 -23.31 41.09 23.92
N ARG A 213 -23.92 41.81 22.97
CA ARG A 213 -25.37 41.97 22.88
C ARG A 213 -25.88 41.07 21.74
N VAL A 214 -26.91 40.28 22.00
CA VAL A 214 -27.48 39.30 21.05
C VAL A 214 -29.00 39.29 21.12
N ASN A 215 -29.62 38.50 20.23
CA ASN A 215 -31.08 38.30 20.15
C ASN A 215 -31.82 39.59 19.80
N SER A 216 -31.34 40.31 18.77
CA SER A 216 -31.91 41.58 18.36
C SER A 216 -33.22 41.46 17.55
N LYS A 217 -33.62 40.26 17.09
CA LYS A 217 -34.83 40.05 16.28
C LYS A 217 -36.00 39.49 17.09
N ARG A 218 -37.21 40.00 16.83
CA ARG A 218 -38.46 39.46 17.40
C ARG A 218 -39.03 38.34 16.50
N PRO A 219 -39.79 37.37 17.05
CA PRO A 219 -40.25 36.18 16.30
C PRO A 219 -41.11 36.43 15.04
N ASN A 220 -41.53 37.67 14.74
CA ASN A 220 -42.44 38.03 13.64
C ASN A 220 -41.95 39.24 12.80
N ASP A 221 -40.64 39.45 12.69
CA ASP A 221 -40.08 40.58 11.94
C ASP A 221 -40.11 40.32 10.40
N PRO A 222 -40.76 41.18 9.59
CA PRO A 222 -40.78 41.06 8.12
C PRO A 222 -39.40 41.22 7.44
N GLU A 223 -38.38 41.77 8.12
CA GLU A 223 -36.98 41.83 7.64
C GLU A 223 -36.16 40.57 8.01
N TYR A 224 -36.83 39.42 8.17
CA TYR A 224 -36.16 38.16 8.46
C TYR A 224 -35.43 37.59 7.24
N HIS A 225 -34.11 37.43 7.39
CA HIS A 225 -33.26 36.65 6.51
C HIS A 225 -32.56 35.59 7.36
N GLU A 226 -32.73 34.32 6.98
CA GLU A 226 -32.08 33.18 7.65
C GLU A 226 -30.56 33.30 7.54
N SER A 227 -29.88 33.43 8.69
CA SER A 227 -28.42 33.30 8.73
C SER A 227 -28.04 31.84 8.62
N LYS A 228 -27.30 31.48 7.57
CA LYS A 228 -26.82 30.10 7.35
C LYS A 228 -25.46 29.81 8.00
N VAL A 229 -24.99 30.71 8.87
CA VAL A 229 -23.64 30.63 9.46
C VAL A 229 -23.48 29.39 10.34
N TRP A 230 -24.53 29.02 11.10
CA TRP A 230 -24.51 27.83 11.95
C TRP A 230 -24.85 26.55 11.20
N ASP A 231 -25.55 26.59 10.06
CA ASP A 231 -26.05 25.40 9.35
C ASP A 231 -24.93 24.40 9.02
N SER A 232 -23.83 24.86 8.41
CA SER A 232 -22.73 23.95 8.03
C SER A 232 -22.00 23.38 9.25
N PHE A 233 -21.94 24.13 10.35
CA PHE A 233 -21.28 23.69 11.58
C PHE A 233 -22.17 22.69 12.34
N MET A 234 -23.46 23.00 12.46
CA MET A 234 -24.44 22.17 13.14
C MET A 234 -24.78 20.92 12.34
N THR A 235 -24.73 20.93 11.00
CA THR A 235 -24.91 19.70 10.20
C THR A 235 -23.83 18.65 10.54
N GLU A 236 -22.60 19.08 10.82
CA GLU A 236 -21.52 18.19 11.27
C GLU A 236 -21.76 17.68 12.71
N TRP A 237 -22.39 18.49 13.57
CA TRP A 237 -22.52 18.22 15.00
C TRP A 237 -23.85 17.56 15.43
N THR A 238 -24.93 17.80 14.70
CA THR A 238 -26.29 17.31 15.00
C THR A 238 -26.36 15.80 15.17
N PRO A 239 -25.70 14.97 14.33
CA PRO A 239 -25.69 13.53 14.53
C PRO A 239 -25.08 13.08 15.88
N LEU A 240 -24.23 13.91 16.51
CA LEU A 240 -23.61 13.60 17.80
C LEU A 240 -24.51 13.96 19.00
N LEU A 241 -25.63 14.66 18.79
CA LEU A 241 -26.56 15.08 19.85
C LEU A 241 -27.61 14.02 20.19
N ASP A 242 -28.06 13.24 19.20
CA ASP A 242 -29.27 12.42 19.29
C ASP A 242 -29.16 11.27 20.31
N GLU A 243 -27.96 10.82 20.69
CA GLU A 243 -27.79 9.78 21.73
C GLU A 243 -28.13 10.24 23.16
N LYS A 244 -28.08 11.55 23.45
CA LYS A 244 -28.42 12.03 24.80
C LYS A 244 -29.90 11.86 25.14
N ILE A 245 -30.77 11.74 24.13
CA ILE A 245 -32.22 11.57 24.31
C ILE A 245 -32.56 10.12 24.71
N ASP A 246 -31.78 9.13 24.28
CA ASP A 246 -32.01 7.72 24.64
C ASP A 246 -31.45 7.36 26.02
N ASP A 247 -30.30 7.91 26.42
CA ASP A 247 -29.73 7.66 27.75
C ASP A 247 -30.59 8.22 28.90
N LEU A 248 -31.25 9.37 28.70
CA LEU A 248 -32.20 9.94 29.68
C LEU A 248 -33.46 9.07 29.85
N ASN A 249 -33.90 8.38 28.80
CA ASN A 249 -35.05 7.47 28.84
C ASN A 249 -34.68 6.08 29.43
N THR A 250 -33.41 5.69 29.35
CA THR A 250 -32.92 4.39 29.82
C THR A 250 -32.48 4.43 31.30
N SER A 251 -31.95 5.57 31.77
CA SER A 251 -31.57 5.78 33.18
C SER A 251 -32.75 5.80 34.16
N LEU A 252 -33.98 5.92 33.66
CA LEU A 252 -35.20 5.86 34.48
C LEU A 252 -35.69 4.41 34.76
N LYS A 253 -35.01 3.37 34.27
CA LYS A 253 -35.54 1.98 34.35
C LYS A 253 -34.67 0.91 35.03
N THR A 254 -33.45 1.19 35.49
CA THR A 254 -32.65 0.13 36.15
C THR A 254 -31.83 0.62 37.34
N SER A 255 -32.15 0.07 38.52
CA SER A 255 -31.39 0.23 39.78
C SER A 255 -29.95 -0.33 39.67
N PRO A 256 -28.98 0.19 40.45
CA PRO A 256 -27.58 -0.16 40.28
C PRO A 256 -27.21 -1.40 41.11
N SER A 257 -26.68 -2.43 40.46
CA SER A 257 -25.91 -3.47 41.16
C SER A 257 -24.70 -3.91 40.33
N ASN A 258 -23.52 -3.60 40.85
CA ASN A 258 -22.24 -4.28 40.71
C ASN A 258 -21.77 -4.70 39.30
N ALA A 259 -20.96 -3.84 38.68
CA ALA A 259 -19.95 -4.26 37.71
C ALA A 259 -18.56 -3.85 38.22
N GLY A 260 -17.76 -4.84 38.64
CA GLY A 260 -16.35 -4.66 38.98
C GLY A 260 -15.55 -4.32 37.72
N VAL A 261 -15.04 -3.10 37.65
CA VAL A 261 -14.23 -2.61 36.53
C VAL A 261 -12.78 -3.08 36.70
N SER A 262 -12.36 -4.00 35.84
CA SER A 262 -10.94 -4.35 35.65
C SER A 262 -10.24 -3.21 34.91
N ARG A 263 -9.13 -2.74 35.48
CA ARG A 263 -8.42 -1.51 35.11
C ARG A 263 -7.71 -1.64 33.76
N LYS A 264 -8.20 -0.90 32.75
CA LYS A 264 -7.46 -0.50 31.54
C LYS A 264 -7.53 1.04 31.43
N SER A 265 -6.37 1.66 31.20
CA SER A 265 -6.08 3.07 30.85
C SER A 265 -7.21 4.10 31.07
N LEU A 266 -7.07 4.96 32.10
CA LEU A 266 -8.00 6.02 32.51
C LEU A 266 -8.03 7.27 31.57
N GLY A 267 -7.85 7.10 30.26
CA GLY A 267 -7.88 8.21 29.30
C GLY A 267 -8.42 7.75 27.95
N ALA A 268 -9.61 8.27 27.60
CA ALA A 268 -10.47 7.87 26.48
C ALA A 268 -10.84 6.37 26.49
N LEU A 269 -12.14 6.06 26.48
CA LEU A 269 -12.64 4.70 26.25
C LEU A 269 -12.29 4.29 24.81
N THR A 270 -11.06 3.84 24.58
CA THR A 270 -10.63 3.40 23.26
C THR A 270 -10.99 1.94 23.04
N TYR A 271 -12.10 1.75 22.33
CA TYR A 271 -12.47 0.48 21.71
C TYR A 271 -11.64 0.26 20.44
N SER A 272 -11.40 -1.01 20.10
CA SER A 272 -10.64 -1.43 18.92
C SER A 272 -11.39 -1.16 17.61
N GLU A 273 -10.64 -0.71 16.59
CA GLU A 273 -11.00 -0.49 15.18
C GLU A 273 -12.00 -1.47 14.55
N ILE A 274 -12.03 -2.72 15.01
CA ILE A 274 -12.89 -3.81 14.52
C ILE A 274 -14.39 -3.43 14.58
N GLU A 275 -14.81 -2.62 15.55
CA GLU A 275 -16.24 -2.26 15.74
C GLU A 275 -16.71 -1.04 14.94
N LEU A 276 -15.85 -0.10 14.55
CA LEU A 276 -16.24 1.04 13.70
C LEU A 276 -16.13 0.70 12.20
N ASN A 277 -15.06 0.01 11.80
CA ASN A 277 -14.77 -0.29 10.39
C ASN A 277 -15.72 -1.34 9.80
N SER A 278 -16.14 -2.33 10.61
CA SER A 278 -17.13 -3.34 10.17
C SER A 278 -18.47 -2.73 9.75
N THR A 279 -18.79 -1.55 10.29
CA THR A 279 -20.14 -0.99 10.25
C THR A 279 -20.34 -0.02 9.07
N VAL A 280 -19.41 0.91 8.83
CA VAL A 280 -19.42 1.80 7.63
C VAL A 280 -19.42 1.00 6.32
N LEU A 281 -18.77 -0.17 6.33
CA LEU A 281 -18.66 -1.04 5.15
C LEU A 281 -19.77 -2.10 5.05
N SER A 282 -20.42 -2.49 6.16
CA SER A 282 -21.64 -3.32 6.09
C SER A 282 -22.80 -2.58 5.39
N VAL A 283 -22.94 -1.27 5.65
CA VAL A 283 -24.00 -0.42 5.09
C VAL A 283 -23.80 -0.16 3.60
N THR A 284 -22.56 -0.07 3.12
CA THR A 284 -22.27 0.09 1.67
C THR A 284 -22.47 -1.22 0.89
N ILE A 285 -22.45 -2.38 1.55
CA ILE A 285 -22.60 -3.70 0.91
C ILE A 285 -24.06 -4.19 0.94
N GLU A 286 -24.84 -3.87 1.98
CA GLU A 286 -26.25 -4.29 2.09
C GLU A 286 -27.19 -3.64 1.06
N ASN A 287 -26.78 -2.54 0.41
CA ASN A 287 -27.53 -1.91 -0.69
C ASN A 287 -27.55 -2.71 -2.01
N SER A 288 -27.19 -4.00 -1.99
CA SER A 288 -27.29 -4.91 -3.13
C SER A 288 -28.28 -6.08 -2.96
N LYS A 289 -29.09 -6.09 -1.89
CA LYS A 289 -30.20 -7.03 -1.73
C LYS A 289 -31.53 -6.31 -1.58
N SER A 290 -32.46 -6.69 -2.46
CA SER A 290 -33.81 -6.17 -2.64
C SER A 290 -34.71 -6.26 -1.41
N ASN A 291 -35.46 -5.19 -1.14
CA ASN A 291 -36.94 -5.08 -1.19
C ASN A 291 -37.59 -4.40 0.03
N GLN A 292 -38.45 -3.43 -0.32
CA GLN A 292 -39.73 -3.06 0.28
C GLN A 292 -39.82 -3.13 1.82
N ASP A 293 -39.76 -1.97 2.46
CA ASP A 293 -40.70 -1.68 3.54
C ASP A 293 -40.98 -0.19 3.68
N VAL A 294 -42.21 0.08 4.09
CA VAL A 294 -42.90 1.37 4.09
C VAL A 294 -42.34 2.29 5.18
N SER A 295 -41.64 3.34 4.81
CA SER A 295 -41.34 4.47 5.70
C SER A 295 -42.47 5.51 5.59
N THR A 296 -43.35 5.54 6.58
CA THR A 296 -44.09 6.75 6.95
C THR A 296 -43.05 7.81 7.36
N GLU A 297 -42.69 8.69 6.43
CA GLU A 297 -41.94 9.92 6.70
C GLU A 297 -42.78 10.81 7.62
N ILE A 298 -42.51 10.77 8.92
CA ILE A 298 -42.82 11.90 9.79
C ILE A 298 -41.79 12.96 9.38
N ALA A 299 -42.22 13.97 8.62
CA ALA A 299 -41.39 15.11 8.27
C ALA A 299 -40.84 15.75 9.55
N LYS A 300 -39.58 15.48 9.90
CA LYS A 300 -38.87 16.20 10.96
C LYS A 300 -38.83 17.67 10.50
N GLU A 301 -39.47 18.56 11.26
CA GLU A 301 -39.43 20.00 10.99
C GLU A 301 -37.97 20.45 10.87
N LYS A 302 -37.66 21.23 9.82
CA LYS A 302 -36.32 21.73 9.56
C LYS A 302 -35.91 22.69 10.69
N ILE A 303 -34.99 22.28 11.55
CA ILE A 303 -34.46 23.11 12.63
C ILE A 303 -33.65 24.27 12.01
N ILE A 304 -34.00 25.51 12.38
CA ILE A 304 -33.27 26.71 11.97
C ILE A 304 -32.40 27.17 13.15
N TYR A 305 -31.09 27.17 12.97
CA TYR A 305 -30.14 27.59 13.99
C TYR A 305 -29.93 29.12 13.96
N GLY A 306 -29.83 29.75 15.13
CA GLY A 306 -29.62 31.20 15.20
C GLY A 306 -30.83 32.04 14.79
N ASN A 307 -32.05 31.48 14.91
CA ASN A 307 -33.29 32.09 14.43
C ASN A 307 -33.63 33.46 15.07
N LEU A 308 -33.12 33.76 16.26
CA LEU A 308 -33.33 35.06 16.94
C LEU A 308 -32.21 36.08 16.65
N MET A 309 -31.17 35.70 15.91
CA MET A 309 -29.99 36.54 15.65
C MET A 309 -30.15 37.37 14.37
N SER A 310 -29.85 38.67 14.49
CA SER A 310 -29.68 39.58 13.36
C SER A 310 -28.30 39.45 12.71
N GLU A 311 -28.14 39.99 11.50
CA GLU A 311 -26.80 40.12 10.89
C GLU A 311 -25.84 40.96 11.74
N ASN A 312 -26.35 41.92 12.50
CA ASN A 312 -25.54 42.72 13.42
C ASN A 312 -25.05 41.88 14.59
N ASP A 313 -25.86 40.94 15.09
CA ASP A 313 -25.47 40.01 16.14
C ASP A 313 -24.37 39.05 15.62
N VAL A 314 -24.54 38.51 14.41
CA VAL A 314 -23.53 37.67 13.73
C VAL A 314 -22.21 38.43 13.58
N LYS A 315 -22.23 39.65 13.04
CA LYS A 315 -21.03 40.50 12.91
C LYS A 315 -20.40 40.81 14.27
N SER A 316 -21.22 41.03 15.30
CA SER A 316 -20.73 41.30 16.65
C SER A 316 -20.01 40.10 17.27
N LEU A 317 -20.52 38.89 17.05
CA LEU A 317 -19.86 37.63 17.46
C LEU A 317 -18.57 37.39 16.67
N GLU A 318 -18.57 37.64 15.37
CA GLU A 318 -17.37 37.54 14.52
C GLU A 318 -16.28 38.52 14.96
N ILE A 319 -16.63 39.79 15.18
CA ILE A 319 -15.71 40.81 15.69
C ILE A 319 -15.17 40.40 17.07
N PHE A 320 -16.03 39.92 17.96
CA PHE A 320 -15.60 39.44 19.26
C PHE A 320 -14.56 38.32 19.16
N VAL A 321 -14.83 37.27 18.38
CA VAL A 321 -13.89 36.14 18.26
C VAL A 321 -12.57 36.60 17.63
N ARG A 322 -12.62 37.49 16.64
CA ARG A 322 -11.42 38.08 16.03
C ARG A 322 -10.61 38.90 17.04
N GLU A 323 -11.24 39.78 17.80
CA GLU A 323 -10.58 40.58 18.83
C GLU A 323 -10.02 39.71 19.96
N PHE A 324 -10.77 38.70 20.40
CA PHE A 324 -10.30 37.74 21.40
C PHE A 324 -9.03 37.02 20.92
N VAL A 325 -9.00 36.56 19.67
CA VAL A 325 -7.83 35.88 19.09
C VAL A 325 -6.62 36.81 19.05
N VAL A 326 -6.77 37.99 18.44
CA VAL A 326 -5.65 38.90 18.15
C VAL A 326 -5.16 39.61 19.42
N GLN A 327 -6.05 40.03 20.30
CA GLN A 327 -5.70 40.88 21.44
C GLN A 327 -5.42 40.08 22.72
N SER A 328 -5.89 38.83 22.81
CA SER A 328 -5.90 38.08 24.06
C SER A 328 -5.27 36.69 23.95
N LEU A 329 -5.77 35.86 23.03
CA LEU A 329 -5.35 34.46 22.90
C LEU A 329 -3.91 34.34 22.39
N LEU A 330 -3.60 34.93 21.23
CA LEU A 330 -2.26 34.86 20.63
C LEU A 330 -1.19 35.43 21.57
N PRO A 331 -1.34 36.65 22.15
CA PRO A 331 -0.35 37.18 23.08
C PRO A 331 -0.17 36.34 24.35
N SER A 332 -1.20 35.59 24.76
CA SER A 332 -1.08 34.65 25.89
C SER A 332 -0.28 33.41 25.50
N MET A 333 -0.59 32.80 24.34
CA MET A 333 0.12 31.62 23.86
C MET A 333 1.59 31.91 23.56
N GLU A 334 1.89 33.06 22.95
CA GLU A 334 3.26 33.54 22.68
C GLU A 334 4.07 33.64 23.96
N ARG A 335 3.51 34.26 25.01
CA ARG A 335 4.16 34.34 26.33
C ARG A 335 4.38 32.96 26.95
N SER A 336 3.43 32.04 26.80
CA SER A 336 3.61 30.66 27.27
C SER A 336 4.74 29.94 26.54
N VAL A 337 4.83 30.09 25.21
CA VAL A 337 5.91 29.52 24.39
C VAL A 337 7.28 30.11 24.79
N GLN A 338 7.38 31.42 24.93
CA GLN A 338 8.61 32.09 25.39
C GLN A 338 9.03 31.61 26.77
N HIS A 339 8.08 31.57 27.72
CA HIS A 339 8.32 31.12 29.09
C HIS A 339 8.83 29.68 29.16
N TRP A 340 8.18 28.73 28.50
CA TRP A 340 8.63 27.33 28.50
C TRP A 340 9.93 27.14 27.71
N ASN A 341 10.15 27.93 26.65
CA ASN A 341 11.42 27.91 25.91
C ASN A 341 12.58 28.37 26.79
N GLU A 342 12.43 29.49 27.51
CA GLU A 342 13.45 30.01 28.42
C GLU A 342 13.68 29.09 29.62
N GLN A 343 12.62 28.67 30.31
CA GLN A 343 12.75 27.91 31.56
C GLN A 343 13.17 26.45 31.35
N VAL A 344 12.67 25.81 30.30
CA VAL A 344 12.80 24.35 30.15
C VAL A 344 13.68 23.99 28.96
N ALA A 345 13.36 24.49 27.75
CA ALA A 345 14.07 24.09 26.54
C ALA A 345 15.51 24.62 26.49
N SER A 346 15.74 25.88 26.88
CA SER A 346 17.07 26.51 26.87
C SER A 346 18.01 25.89 27.91
N SER A 347 17.49 25.63 29.12
CA SER A 347 18.20 24.95 30.21
C SER A 347 18.68 23.56 29.79
N ARG A 348 17.86 22.85 29.00
CA ARG A 348 18.19 21.52 28.46
C ARG A 348 19.26 21.54 27.37
N ARG A 349 19.39 22.63 26.61
CA ARG A 349 20.41 22.80 25.55
C ARG A 349 21.79 23.20 26.12
N GLY A 350 21.84 23.79 27.32
CA GLY A 350 23.07 24.22 27.99
C GLY A 350 23.97 23.09 28.52
N PHE A 351 25.23 23.43 28.82
CA PHE A 351 26.25 22.51 29.36
C PHE A 351 25.81 21.81 30.67
N THR A 352 24.97 22.46 31.48
CA THR A 352 24.47 21.97 32.77
C THR A 352 23.35 20.93 32.62
N GLY A 353 22.48 21.04 31.60
CA GLY A 353 21.38 20.09 31.35
C GLY A 353 21.82 18.73 30.81
N ARG A 354 22.94 18.70 30.07
CA ARG A 354 23.54 17.45 29.56
C ARG A 354 24.17 16.59 30.67
N LEU A 355 24.63 17.20 31.76
CA LEU A 355 25.19 16.48 32.92
C LEU A 355 24.10 15.89 33.83
N PHE A 356 22.93 16.54 33.95
CA PHE A 356 21.81 16.04 34.76
C PHE A 356 21.06 14.85 34.14
N THR A 357 20.98 14.79 32.80
CA THR A 357 20.29 13.69 32.10
C THR A 357 21.12 12.39 32.07
N ALA A 358 22.45 12.51 32.09
CA ALA A 358 23.36 11.36 32.19
C ALA A 358 23.35 10.71 33.60
N GLY A 359 23.14 11.50 34.65
CA GLY A 359 23.14 11.01 36.04
C GLY A 359 21.97 10.10 36.42
N ARG A 360 20.84 10.15 35.72
CA ARG A 360 19.70 9.23 35.95
C ARG A 360 19.88 7.84 35.33
N ARG A 361 20.83 7.67 34.40
CA ARG A 361 21.05 6.40 33.69
C ARG A 361 21.98 5.42 34.43
N PHE A 362 22.61 5.84 35.53
CA PHE A 362 23.62 5.05 36.25
C PHE A 362 23.37 4.87 37.76
N LEU A 363 22.22 5.29 38.30
CA LEU A 363 21.94 5.23 39.75
C LEU A 363 20.66 4.45 40.08
N GLY A 364 20.49 3.32 39.40
CA GLY A 364 19.41 2.35 39.63
C GLY A 364 19.94 0.97 39.99
N THR A 365 20.68 0.84 41.11
CA THR A 365 20.86 -0.43 41.85
C THR A 365 21.35 -0.15 43.27
N ALA A 366 20.63 -0.71 44.24
CA ALA A 366 20.82 -0.77 45.69
C ALA A 366 22.14 -0.24 46.29
N VAL A 367 22.05 0.72 47.21
CA VAL A 367 23.04 0.88 48.30
C VAL A 367 22.32 1.16 49.63
N SER A 368 22.65 0.31 50.59
CA SER A 368 22.26 0.33 52.00
C SER A 368 22.59 1.64 52.70
N GLN A 369 21.74 1.98 53.66
CA GLN A 369 21.95 3.02 54.66
C GLN A 369 23.29 2.86 55.39
N THR A 370 24.03 3.96 55.52
CA THR A 370 24.81 4.30 56.74
C THR A 370 25.05 5.80 56.81
N GLY A 371 24.64 6.42 57.93
CA GLY A 371 25.45 7.43 58.62
C GLY A 371 25.29 8.92 58.28
N GLN A 372 24.54 9.60 59.16
CA GLN A 372 24.83 10.93 59.76
C GLN A 372 24.66 12.24 58.96
N ASN A 373 23.61 12.96 59.37
CA ASN A 373 23.54 14.38 59.75
C ASN A 373 24.37 15.44 59.00
N LYS A 374 23.67 16.34 58.28
CA LYS A 374 23.70 17.80 58.55
C LYS A 374 22.55 18.55 57.87
N SER A 375 22.13 19.62 58.54
CA SER A 375 20.93 20.41 58.37
C SER A 375 20.97 21.43 57.22
N GLY A 376 19.79 21.67 56.62
CA GLY A 376 19.29 23.01 56.32
C GLY A 376 19.36 23.45 54.85
N THR A 377 18.25 23.30 54.11
CA THR A 377 17.55 24.39 53.39
C THR A 377 16.32 23.85 52.67
N THR A 378 15.19 24.54 52.84
CA THR A 378 13.88 24.29 52.27
C THR A 378 13.89 24.29 50.74
N SER A 379 13.51 23.15 50.13
CA SER A 379 13.11 23.01 48.72
C SER A 379 11.65 22.55 48.66
N PRO A 380 10.84 23.02 47.70
CA PRO A 380 9.42 22.67 47.65
C PRO A 380 9.18 21.29 47.00
N GLY A 381 8.48 20.42 47.74
CA GLY A 381 7.57 19.40 47.18
C GLY A 381 8.18 18.15 46.57
N SER A 382 8.71 17.24 47.40
CA SER A 382 8.89 15.83 47.01
C SER A 382 7.52 15.14 46.94
N ILE A 383 7.11 14.74 45.74
CA ILE A 383 5.89 13.97 45.49
C ILE A 383 6.11 12.50 45.92
N SER A 384 5.13 11.97 46.64
CA SER A 384 4.99 10.58 47.09
C SER A 384 5.10 9.54 45.96
N PRO A 385 5.54 8.30 46.22
CA PRO A 385 5.82 7.28 45.19
C PRO A 385 4.56 6.59 44.61
N GLU A 386 3.42 7.29 44.53
CA GLU A 386 2.12 6.70 44.21
C GLU A 386 1.38 7.41 43.05
N SER A 387 2.10 8.06 42.13
CA SER A 387 1.48 8.60 40.92
C SER A 387 1.25 7.47 39.90
N THR A 388 -0.01 7.11 39.68
CA THR A 388 -0.45 6.07 38.72
C THR A 388 -0.16 6.44 37.25
N ILE A 389 0.22 7.70 36.96
CA ILE A 389 0.45 8.23 35.62
C ILE A 389 1.95 8.35 35.35
N PRO A 390 2.49 7.76 34.26
CA PRO A 390 3.92 7.79 33.96
C PRO A 390 4.48 9.19 33.69
N PHE A 391 3.67 10.09 33.11
CA PHE A 391 4.06 11.44 32.75
C PHE A 391 2.97 12.45 33.17
N PRO A 392 3.08 13.09 34.35
CA PRO A 392 2.16 14.15 34.74
C PRO A 392 2.37 15.41 33.90
N HIS A 393 1.36 16.28 33.80
CA HIS A 393 1.43 17.53 33.00
C HIS A 393 2.57 18.48 33.39
N THR A 394 3.10 18.35 34.61
CA THR A 394 4.24 19.12 35.13
C THR A 394 5.61 18.52 34.79
N SER A 395 5.66 17.34 34.17
CA SER A 395 6.93 16.71 33.79
C SER A 395 7.64 17.52 32.71
N VAL A 396 8.97 17.51 32.72
CA VAL A 396 9.79 18.24 31.73
C VAL A 396 9.47 17.77 30.31
N GLU A 397 9.25 16.47 30.13
CA GLU A 397 8.92 15.85 28.85
C GLU A 397 7.57 16.34 28.32
N LEU A 398 6.53 16.43 29.17
CA LEU A 398 5.23 16.95 28.74
C LEU A 398 5.20 18.46 28.60
N ILE A 399 5.99 19.22 29.37
CA ILE A 399 6.14 20.67 29.14
C ILE A 399 6.80 20.91 27.77
N LEU A 400 7.83 20.13 27.40
CA LEU A 400 8.44 20.21 26.07
C LEU A 400 7.48 19.77 24.96
N ARG A 401 6.66 18.74 25.18
CA ARG A 401 5.59 18.35 24.25
C ARG A 401 4.58 19.47 24.06
N LYS A 402 4.11 20.09 25.15
CA LYS A 402 3.17 21.23 25.14
C LYS A 402 3.76 22.46 24.44
N LEU A 403 5.04 22.77 24.69
CA LEU A 403 5.77 23.81 23.97
C LEU A 403 5.77 23.56 22.45
N ALA A 404 6.04 22.32 22.04
CA ALA A 404 6.05 21.94 20.63
C ALA A 404 4.64 22.03 20.00
N ASP A 405 3.61 21.53 20.69
CA ASP A 405 2.21 21.59 20.23
C ASP A 405 1.73 23.05 20.09
N TYR A 406 2.02 23.92 21.07
CA TYR A 406 1.69 25.35 20.98
C TYR A 406 2.42 26.02 19.82
N SER A 407 3.70 25.69 19.62
CA SER A 407 4.47 26.22 18.50
C SER A 407 3.90 25.75 17.15
N PHE A 408 3.40 24.52 17.07
CA PHE A 408 2.69 24.01 15.89
C PHE A 408 1.39 24.78 15.64
N MET A 409 0.57 25.02 16.67
CA MET A 409 -0.66 25.82 16.57
C MET A 409 -0.38 27.26 16.12
N LEU A 410 0.74 27.84 16.57
CA LEU A 410 1.23 29.16 16.19
C LEU A 410 1.96 29.17 14.83
N ARG A 411 1.98 28.04 14.11
CA ARG A 411 2.56 27.87 12.76
C ARG A 411 4.09 28.02 12.69
N ASP A 412 4.79 27.90 13.81
CA ASP A 412 6.26 27.79 13.85
C ASP A 412 6.70 26.32 13.78
N TYR A 413 6.52 25.71 12.61
CA TYR A 413 6.78 24.28 12.40
C TYR A 413 8.25 23.91 12.55
N LYS A 414 9.17 24.84 12.24
CA LYS A 414 10.61 24.60 12.35
C LYS A 414 11.02 24.48 13.81
N PHE A 415 10.54 25.41 14.64
CA PHE A 415 10.77 25.32 16.08
C PHE A 415 10.05 24.13 16.69
N ALA A 416 8.77 23.89 16.34
CA ALA A 416 8.02 22.72 16.80
C ALA A 416 8.74 21.40 16.48
N TYR A 417 9.22 21.23 15.25
CA TYR A 417 10.04 20.07 14.83
C TYR A 417 11.27 19.90 15.73
N SER A 418 12.00 20.98 16.00
CA SER A 418 13.19 20.93 16.85
C SER A 418 12.88 20.46 18.28
N GLN A 419 11.72 20.84 18.82
CA GLN A 419 11.30 20.44 20.16
C GLN A 419 10.81 18.99 20.19
N TYR A 420 10.00 18.58 19.21
CA TYR A 420 9.57 17.18 19.06
C TYR A 420 10.75 16.23 18.90
N ASP A 421 11.73 16.56 18.04
CA ASP A 421 12.92 15.73 17.84
C ASP A 421 13.78 15.66 19.11
N SER A 422 13.85 16.76 19.87
CA SER A 422 14.61 16.79 21.13
C SER A 422 14.02 15.88 22.20
N VAL A 423 12.69 15.79 22.30
CA VAL A 423 12.00 15.00 23.34
C VAL A 423 11.70 13.57 22.91
N LYS A 424 11.74 13.28 21.60
CA LYS A 424 11.59 11.93 21.02
C LYS A 424 12.43 10.86 21.71
N LYS A 425 13.68 11.18 22.05
CA LYS A 425 14.63 10.26 22.70
C LYS A 425 14.26 9.90 24.14
N ASP A 426 13.46 10.73 24.80
CA ASP A 426 13.03 10.48 26.19
C ASP A 426 11.87 9.48 26.26
N PHE A 427 11.10 9.36 25.17
CA PHE A 427 10.01 8.39 25.05
C PHE A 427 10.41 7.10 24.32
N SER A 428 11.52 7.13 23.58
CA SER A 428 12.03 5.97 22.85
C SER A 428 12.49 4.85 23.80
N GLY A 429 11.98 3.64 23.61
CA GLY A 429 12.39 2.45 24.37
C GLY A 429 11.77 2.31 25.77
N ASN A 430 10.82 3.18 26.14
CA ASN A 430 10.01 3.04 27.35
C ASN A 430 8.62 2.49 27.00
N GLU A 431 8.31 1.27 27.44
CA GLU A 431 7.03 0.60 27.16
C GLU A 431 5.81 1.40 27.65
N ARG A 432 5.97 2.22 28.70
CA ARG A 432 4.89 3.08 29.22
C ARG A 432 4.72 4.38 28.43
N ALA A 433 5.59 4.64 27.45
CA ALA A 433 5.64 5.86 26.65
C ALA A 433 5.33 5.65 25.17
N ILE A 434 4.95 4.43 24.74
CA ILE A 434 4.79 4.08 23.32
C ILE A 434 3.84 5.05 22.61
N LYS A 435 2.72 5.42 23.24
CA LYS A 435 1.78 6.42 22.71
C LYS A 435 2.36 7.84 22.59
N HIS A 436 3.22 8.26 23.53
CA HIS A 436 3.89 9.55 23.46
C HIS A 436 4.91 9.57 22.33
N PHE A 437 5.63 8.46 22.15
CA PHE A 437 6.54 8.27 21.04
C PHE A 437 5.80 8.29 19.69
N ALA A 438 4.68 7.58 19.57
CA ALA A 438 3.83 7.57 18.38
C ALA A 438 3.34 8.99 18.01
N GLY A 439 2.81 9.74 18.97
CA GLY A 439 2.34 11.11 18.75
C GLY A 439 3.44 12.11 18.41
N ILE A 440 4.69 11.86 18.79
CA ILE A 440 5.83 12.66 18.33
C ILE A 440 6.16 12.35 16.88
N GLN A 441 6.14 11.08 16.48
CA GLN A 441 6.43 10.67 15.10
C GLN A 441 5.36 11.21 14.13
N GLU A 442 4.08 11.15 14.52
CA GLU A 442 2.96 11.79 13.80
C GLU A 442 3.24 13.27 13.56
N MET A 443 3.57 14.02 14.63
CA MET A 443 3.80 15.45 14.52
C MET A 443 5.08 15.82 13.78
N LEU A 444 6.15 15.00 13.86
CA LEU A 444 7.35 15.20 13.05
C LEU A 444 7.04 15.08 11.56
N ALA A 445 6.25 14.08 11.16
CA ALA A 445 5.82 13.91 9.79
C ALA A 445 4.98 15.12 9.32
N LEU A 446 4.04 15.58 10.15
CA LEU A 446 3.24 16.78 9.86
C LEU A 446 4.10 18.04 9.77
N CYS A 447 5.06 18.28 10.66
CA CYS A 447 5.96 19.44 10.57
C CYS A 447 6.74 19.47 9.24
N VAL A 448 7.23 18.31 8.77
CA VAL A 448 7.92 18.20 7.47
C VAL A 448 6.97 18.57 6.32
N LEU A 449 5.72 18.10 6.36
CA LEU A 449 4.72 18.41 5.33
C LEU A 449 4.22 19.86 5.40
N MET A 450 4.06 20.42 6.59
CA MET A 450 3.48 21.76 6.79
C MET A 450 4.50 22.89 6.57
N THR A 451 5.80 22.57 6.55
CA THR A 451 6.85 23.54 6.20
C THR A 451 6.81 23.83 4.69
N ARG A 452 6.57 25.09 4.33
CA ARG A 452 6.63 25.56 2.93
C ARG A 452 8.06 25.42 2.38
N ASN A 453 8.22 24.67 1.29
CA ASN A 453 9.38 24.77 0.40
C ASN A 453 9.08 25.87 -0.63
N ASP A 454 9.13 27.13 -0.22
CA ASP A 454 9.08 28.23 -1.18
C ASP A 454 10.42 28.24 -1.93
N GLY A 455 10.39 27.87 -3.21
CA GLY A 455 11.56 27.80 -4.10
C GLY A 455 12.32 29.13 -4.32
N SER A 456 12.02 30.18 -3.54
CA SER A 456 12.57 31.52 -3.65
C SER A 456 13.34 31.99 -2.41
N SER A 457 13.61 31.15 -1.42
CA SER A 457 14.62 31.46 -0.39
C SER A 457 15.38 30.21 0.00
N GLY A 458 16.71 30.26 -0.08
CA GLY A 458 17.63 29.12 0.12
C GLY A 458 17.69 28.53 1.54
N GLY A 459 16.58 28.51 2.28
CA GLY A 459 16.43 27.80 3.54
C GLY A 459 15.93 26.38 3.29
N GLY A 460 16.83 25.40 3.30
CA GLY A 460 16.48 23.99 3.09
C GLY A 460 15.31 23.52 3.96
N GLY A 461 14.40 22.77 3.34
CA GLY A 461 13.25 22.15 4.02
C GLY A 461 13.68 21.26 5.19
N LEU A 462 12.74 20.98 6.09
CA LEU A 462 12.98 20.05 7.20
C LEU A 462 13.34 18.67 6.67
N ARG A 463 14.39 18.06 7.22
CA ARG A 463 14.84 16.72 6.83
C ARG A 463 14.05 15.67 7.59
N GLY A 464 13.38 14.77 6.89
CA GLY A 464 12.74 13.60 7.48
C GLY A 464 12.03 12.78 6.43
N ASN A 465 12.16 11.46 6.47
CA ASN A 465 11.38 10.58 5.61
C ASN A 465 9.97 10.45 6.20
N VAL A 466 9.00 11.13 5.58
CA VAL A 466 7.59 11.17 6.02
C VAL A 466 6.99 9.77 6.11
N GLU A 467 7.29 8.90 5.15
CA GLU A 467 6.80 7.52 5.11
C GLU A 467 7.30 6.74 6.33
N SER A 468 8.61 6.79 6.60
CA SER A 468 9.20 6.10 7.76
C SER A 468 8.70 6.64 9.11
N LEU A 469 8.53 7.97 9.22
CA LEU A 469 7.99 8.59 10.43
C LEU A 469 6.54 8.16 10.66
N LEU A 470 5.71 8.17 9.62
CA LEU A 470 4.32 7.78 9.72
C LEU A 470 4.15 6.27 9.97
N GLU A 471 4.91 5.40 9.30
CA GLU A 471 4.91 3.96 9.59
C GLU A 471 5.27 3.68 11.05
N SER A 472 6.27 4.38 11.57
CA SER A 472 6.64 4.29 12.98
C SER A 472 5.50 4.76 13.87
N ALA A 473 4.82 5.86 13.55
CA ALA A 473 3.68 6.36 14.33
C ALA A 473 2.53 5.34 14.35
N ILE A 474 2.12 4.84 13.17
CA ILE A 474 1.02 3.88 13.00
C ILE A 474 1.31 2.61 13.79
N ALA A 475 2.49 2.01 13.60
CA ALA A 475 2.87 0.77 14.28
C ALA A 475 2.82 0.93 15.81
N ASN A 476 3.38 2.01 16.36
CA ASN A 476 3.40 2.24 17.80
C ASN A 476 2.00 2.58 18.37
N TYR A 477 1.14 3.25 17.60
CA TYR A 477 -0.26 3.45 18.00
C TYR A 477 -1.05 2.14 18.03
N LEU A 478 -0.88 1.28 17.02
CA LEU A 478 -1.51 -0.04 16.98
C LEU A 478 -1.01 -0.95 18.11
N ASP A 479 0.30 -0.96 18.39
CA ASP A 479 0.91 -1.71 19.50
C ASP A 479 0.37 -1.23 20.86
N SER A 480 0.04 0.05 20.98
CA SER A 480 -0.58 0.64 22.18
C SER A 480 -2.09 0.41 22.28
N GLY A 481 -2.72 -0.25 21.30
CA GLY A 481 -4.17 -0.43 21.22
C GLY A 481 -4.95 0.83 20.83
N MET A 482 -4.28 1.87 20.33
CA MET A 482 -4.83 3.20 20.04
C MET A 482 -5.09 3.40 18.55
N SER A 483 -5.85 2.49 17.95
CA SER A 483 -6.18 2.46 16.52
C SER A 483 -6.70 3.78 15.95
N ILE A 484 -7.61 4.47 16.65
CA ILE A 484 -8.17 5.76 16.22
C ILE A 484 -7.09 6.83 15.94
N TYR A 485 -5.98 6.80 16.70
CA TYR A 485 -4.86 7.71 16.51
C TYR A 485 -3.97 7.30 15.32
N ALA A 486 -3.85 6.00 15.06
CA ALA A 486 -3.27 5.51 13.81
C ALA A 486 -4.10 6.02 12.62
N THR A 487 -5.44 5.80 12.65
CA THR A 487 -6.43 6.31 11.67
C THR A 487 -6.25 7.81 11.41
N ARG A 488 -6.23 8.59 12.49
CA ARG A 488 -6.04 10.04 12.43
C ARG A 488 -4.72 10.44 11.79
N ALA A 489 -3.60 9.84 12.21
CA ALA A 489 -2.27 10.20 11.73
C ALA A 489 -2.19 10.11 10.20
N THR A 490 -2.75 9.04 9.61
CA THR A 490 -2.81 8.95 8.15
C THR A 490 -3.78 9.90 7.54
N MET A 491 -4.97 10.11 8.09
CA MET A 491 -5.92 11.05 7.48
C MET A 491 -5.31 12.46 7.38
N LEU A 492 -4.61 12.91 8.41
CA LEU A 492 -3.92 14.20 8.40
C LEU A 492 -2.79 14.23 7.36
N VAL A 493 -1.96 13.17 7.28
CA VAL A 493 -0.88 13.09 6.29
C VAL A 493 -1.41 12.96 4.86
N TYR A 494 -2.48 12.19 4.67
CA TYR A 494 -3.16 12.00 3.39
C TYR A 494 -3.67 13.34 2.85
N GLU A 495 -4.33 14.15 3.67
CA GLU A 495 -4.81 15.48 3.25
C GLU A 495 -3.65 16.41 2.85
N CYS A 496 -2.56 16.38 3.61
CA CYS A 496 -1.33 17.11 3.26
C CYS A 496 -0.75 16.65 1.91
N LEU A 497 -0.62 15.35 1.68
CA LEU A 497 -0.08 14.80 0.44
C LEU A 497 -1.00 15.04 -0.75
N LYS A 498 -2.32 14.89 -0.55
CA LYS A 498 -3.37 15.20 -1.53
C LYS A 498 -3.24 16.65 -2.03
N SER A 499 -3.04 17.60 -1.12
CA SER A 499 -2.87 19.02 -1.48
C SER A 499 -1.55 19.36 -2.18
N LYS A 500 -0.58 18.43 -2.19
CA LYS A 500 0.74 18.58 -2.83
C LYS A 500 0.90 17.68 -4.07
N ASP A 501 -0.19 17.13 -4.59
CA ASP A 501 -0.21 16.17 -5.71
C ASP A 501 0.61 14.88 -5.46
N GLY A 502 0.87 14.54 -4.20
CA GLY A 502 1.58 13.34 -3.76
C GLY A 502 0.71 12.09 -3.76
N TRP A 503 -0.02 11.84 -4.85
CA TRP A 503 -1.04 10.78 -4.94
C TRP A 503 -0.45 9.37 -4.80
N LYS A 504 0.77 9.16 -5.27
CA LYS A 504 1.48 7.87 -5.18
C LYS A 504 1.77 7.51 -3.72
N GLU A 505 2.31 8.45 -2.97
CA GLU A 505 2.59 8.30 -1.54
C GLU A 505 1.28 8.19 -0.75
N ALA A 506 0.28 9.03 -1.05
CA ALA A 506 -1.02 9.03 -0.39
C ALA A 506 -1.76 7.69 -0.53
N GLY A 507 -1.74 7.08 -1.73
CA GLY A 507 -2.37 5.78 -1.98
C GLY A 507 -1.75 4.66 -1.15
N GLY A 508 -0.41 4.59 -1.11
CA GLY A 508 0.30 3.58 -0.31
C GLY A 508 0.00 3.67 1.19
N LEU A 509 -0.21 4.88 1.72
CA LEU A 509 -0.52 5.10 3.13
C LEU A 509 -1.92 4.61 3.51
N LEU A 510 -2.95 4.89 2.70
CA LEU A 510 -4.32 4.44 2.98
C LEU A 510 -4.44 2.92 3.06
N LEU A 511 -3.59 2.20 2.32
CA LEU A 511 -3.60 0.73 2.28
C LEU A 511 -2.92 0.08 3.48
N ARG A 512 -1.81 0.67 3.93
CA ARG A 512 -1.09 0.20 5.12
C ARG A 512 -1.88 0.43 6.41
N MET A 513 -2.82 1.35 6.33
CA MET A 513 -3.52 1.92 7.47
C MET A 513 -4.68 1.14 8.02
N VAL A 514 -5.31 0.31 7.19
CA VAL A 514 -6.53 -0.31 7.68
C VAL A 514 -6.20 -1.49 8.60
N GLY A 515 -5.01 -2.10 8.55
CA GLY A 515 -4.70 -3.37 9.26
C GLY A 515 -5.56 -4.57 8.78
N GLU A 516 -6.75 -4.27 8.29
CA GLU A 516 -7.75 -5.00 7.58
C GLU A 516 -7.32 -5.26 6.14
N ARG A 517 -6.39 -6.22 6.00
CA ARG A 517 -5.94 -6.70 4.70
C ARG A 517 -7.10 -7.17 3.81
N GLU A 518 -8.19 -7.67 4.40
CA GLU A 518 -9.42 -8.05 3.70
C GLU A 518 -10.11 -6.86 3.02
N HIS A 519 -10.19 -5.72 3.72
CA HIS A 519 -10.85 -4.53 3.22
C HIS A 519 -10.01 -3.85 2.13
N ALA A 520 -8.69 -3.77 2.33
CA ALA A 520 -7.75 -3.33 1.29
C ALA A 520 -7.87 -4.19 0.02
N LEU A 521 -8.00 -5.53 0.19
CA LEU A 521 -8.22 -6.45 -0.92
C LEU A 521 -9.52 -6.13 -1.68
N ARG A 522 -10.63 -5.88 -0.98
CA ARG A 522 -11.91 -5.52 -1.61
C ARG A 522 -11.83 -4.24 -2.44
N CYS A 523 -11.14 -3.21 -1.94
CA CYS A 523 -10.92 -1.97 -2.67
C CYS A 523 -10.15 -2.21 -3.97
N TYR A 524 -9.07 -2.98 -3.91
CA TYR A 524 -8.27 -3.32 -5.09
C TYR A 524 -8.98 -4.22 -6.09
N LEU A 525 -9.78 -5.18 -5.62
CA LEU A 525 -10.66 -5.98 -6.48
C LEU A 525 -11.72 -5.11 -7.17
N SER A 526 -12.21 -4.06 -6.50
CA SER A 526 -13.14 -3.10 -7.10
C SER A 526 -12.45 -2.21 -8.13
N ALA A 527 -11.24 -1.72 -7.82
CA ALA A 527 -10.41 -0.99 -8.77
C ALA A 527 -10.05 -1.85 -10.00
N GLN A 528 -9.83 -3.16 -9.81
CA GLN A 528 -9.54 -4.08 -10.89
C GLN A 528 -10.65 -4.08 -11.94
N LYS A 529 -11.92 -4.10 -11.52
CA LYS A 529 -13.07 -4.06 -12.45
C LYS A 529 -13.15 -2.77 -13.28
N VAL A 530 -12.58 -1.67 -12.77
CA VAL A 530 -12.57 -0.38 -13.47
C VAL A 530 -11.43 -0.32 -14.48
N TYR A 531 -10.27 -0.83 -14.11
CA TYR A 531 -9.06 -0.76 -14.93
C TYR A 531 -8.85 -1.98 -15.83
N GLU A 532 -9.61 -3.06 -15.68
CA GLU A 532 -9.52 -4.24 -16.55
C GLU A 532 -9.81 -3.86 -18.01
N ALA A 533 -8.89 -4.22 -18.91
CA ALA A 533 -8.92 -3.87 -20.34
C ALA A 533 -8.86 -2.36 -20.65
N SER A 534 -8.44 -1.54 -19.69
CA SER A 534 -8.27 -0.10 -19.89
C SER A 534 -7.01 0.24 -20.70
N GLY A 535 -6.05 -0.69 -20.80
CA GLY A 535 -4.78 -0.51 -21.49
C GLY A 535 -3.71 0.20 -20.62
N TRP A 536 -4.01 0.49 -19.36
CA TRP A 536 -3.11 1.13 -18.41
C TRP A 536 -2.24 0.10 -17.68
N ALA A 537 -1.33 -0.53 -18.42
CA ALA A 537 -0.50 -1.64 -17.93
C ALA A 537 0.13 -1.38 -16.54
N LEU A 538 0.69 -0.19 -16.31
CA LEU A 538 1.32 0.15 -15.02
C LEU A 538 0.35 0.15 -13.82
N ILE A 539 -0.91 0.52 -14.04
CA ILE A 539 -1.94 0.54 -12.98
C ILE A 539 -2.43 -0.89 -12.74
N GLU A 540 -2.69 -1.62 -13.82
CA GLU A 540 -3.07 -3.04 -13.77
C GLU A 540 -2.01 -3.87 -13.05
N ASP A 541 -0.74 -3.63 -13.34
CA ASP A 541 0.41 -4.28 -12.70
C ASP A 541 0.48 -3.98 -11.21
N HIS A 542 0.41 -2.70 -10.83
CA HIS A 542 0.42 -2.31 -9.42
C HIS A 542 -0.73 -2.95 -8.64
N ASN A 543 -1.92 -2.96 -9.24
CA ASN A 543 -3.11 -3.56 -8.65
C ASN A 543 -2.96 -5.07 -8.48
N ASN A 544 -2.53 -5.80 -9.53
CA ASN A 544 -2.29 -7.23 -9.49
C ASN A 544 -1.19 -7.59 -8.47
N PHE A 545 -0.08 -6.84 -8.42
CA PHE A 545 1.00 -7.06 -7.45
C PHE A 545 0.50 -6.88 -6.01
N THR A 546 -0.23 -5.80 -5.75
CA THR A 546 -0.70 -5.51 -4.38
C THR A 546 -1.79 -6.47 -3.95
N THR A 547 -2.72 -6.80 -4.85
CA THR A 547 -3.75 -7.83 -4.65
C THR A 547 -3.12 -9.18 -4.33
N GLY A 548 -2.10 -9.60 -5.10
CA GLY A 548 -1.39 -10.85 -4.87
C GLY A 548 -0.73 -10.92 -3.49
N ARG A 549 -0.08 -9.84 -3.05
CA ARG A 549 0.50 -9.76 -1.69
C ARG A 549 -0.56 -9.80 -0.59
N LEU A 550 -1.67 -9.08 -0.76
CA LEU A 550 -2.76 -9.07 0.20
C LEU A 550 -3.39 -10.47 0.35
N GLN A 551 -3.67 -11.15 -0.77
CA GLN A 551 -4.19 -12.53 -0.78
C GLN A 551 -3.23 -13.50 -0.06
N PHE A 552 -1.92 -13.39 -0.31
CA PHE A 552 -0.92 -14.21 0.37
C PHE A 552 -0.93 -14.00 1.89
N HIS A 553 -0.91 -12.73 2.34
CA HIS A 553 -0.94 -12.41 3.76
C HIS A 553 -2.27 -12.76 4.46
N LEU A 554 -3.37 -12.91 3.71
CA LEU A 554 -4.65 -13.42 4.20
C LEU A 554 -4.73 -14.95 4.26
N GLY A 555 -3.65 -15.65 3.90
CA GLY A 555 -3.59 -17.10 3.95
C GLY A 555 -4.17 -17.82 2.73
N ASP A 556 -4.36 -17.12 1.61
CA ASP A 556 -4.76 -17.72 0.32
C ASP A 556 -3.62 -17.67 -0.71
N PRO A 557 -2.63 -18.58 -0.61
CA PRO A 557 -1.49 -18.61 -1.52
C PRO A 557 -1.87 -19.09 -2.93
N ILE A 558 -2.98 -19.83 -3.10
CA ILE A 558 -3.40 -20.36 -4.40
C ILE A 558 -3.96 -19.22 -5.27
N THR A 559 -4.84 -18.39 -4.72
CA THR A 559 -5.36 -17.23 -5.46
C THR A 559 -4.27 -16.21 -5.69
N SER A 560 -3.39 -15.99 -4.71
CA SER A 560 -2.20 -15.14 -4.85
C SER A 560 -1.35 -15.57 -6.05
N TYR A 561 -1.03 -16.86 -6.16
CA TYR A 561 -0.27 -17.43 -7.27
C TYR A 561 -0.91 -17.17 -8.64
N LYS A 562 -2.24 -17.35 -8.76
CA LYS A 562 -2.98 -17.06 -9.99
C LYS A 562 -2.91 -15.58 -10.37
N THR A 563 -2.97 -14.68 -9.40
CA THR A 563 -2.84 -13.24 -9.62
C THR A 563 -1.43 -12.88 -10.08
N PHE A 564 -0.40 -13.46 -9.47
CA PHE A 564 1.00 -13.22 -9.86
C PHE A 564 1.36 -13.74 -11.25
N ILE A 565 0.73 -14.82 -11.73
CA ILE A 565 0.93 -15.30 -13.12
C ILE A 565 0.63 -14.21 -14.15
N LYS A 566 -0.42 -13.41 -13.92
CA LYS A 566 -0.79 -12.31 -14.83
C LYS A 566 0.33 -11.29 -15.00
N LEU A 567 1.16 -11.09 -13.97
CA LEU A 567 2.30 -10.17 -14.02
C LEU A 567 3.48 -10.68 -14.86
N LEU A 568 3.47 -11.96 -15.26
CA LEU A 568 4.53 -12.61 -16.04
C LEU A 568 4.18 -12.77 -17.52
N GLU A 569 3.01 -12.30 -17.96
CA GLU A 569 2.55 -12.40 -19.35
C GLU A 569 3.23 -11.36 -20.28
N GLU A 570 3.40 -11.71 -21.57
CA GLU A 570 4.07 -10.86 -22.58
C GLU A 570 3.40 -9.49 -22.78
N SER A 571 2.12 -9.34 -22.44
CA SER A 571 1.39 -8.07 -22.55
C SER A 571 1.83 -7.01 -21.52
N ASN A 572 2.51 -7.41 -20.43
CA ASN A 572 2.85 -6.53 -19.31
C ASN A 572 4.34 -6.09 -19.30
N LEU A 573 5.02 -6.21 -20.45
CA LEU A 573 6.48 -6.04 -20.62
C LEU A 573 7.02 -4.60 -20.64
N GLY A 574 6.18 -3.57 -20.40
CA GLY A 574 6.59 -2.16 -20.33
C GLY A 574 7.27 -1.72 -19.01
N GLN A 575 7.56 -2.66 -18.11
CA GLN A 575 8.05 -2.40 -16.75
C GLN A 575 9.57 -2.17 -16.68
N SER A 576 10.05 -1.58 -15.58
CA SER A 576 11.48 -1.52 -15.27
C SER A 576 12.02 -2.89 -14.84
N THR A 577 13.33 -3.11 -15.02
CA THR A 577 14.02 -4.36 -14.69
C THR A 577 13.94 -4.68 -13.19
N GLU A 578 13.98 -3.66 -12.32
CA GLU A 578 13.91 -3.85 -10.87
C GLU A 578 12.54 -4.40 -10.44
N ARG A 579 11.45 -3.87 -11.02
CA ARG A 579 10.09 -4.34 -10.71
C ARG A 579 9.86 -5.77 -11.18
N GLN A 580 10.33 -6.11 -12.38
CA GLN A 580 10.25 -7.49 -12.88
C GLN A 580 11.00 -8.47 -11.98
N ALA A 581 12.17 -8.08 -11.47
CA ALA A 581 12.93 -8.90 -10.52
C ALA A 581 12.18 -9.08 -9.19
N GLU A 582 11.53 -8.03 -8.67
CA GLU A 582 10.71 -8.10 -7.46
C GLU A 582 9.49 -9.01 -7.67
N HIS A 583 8.76 -8.85 -8.77
CA HIS A 583 7.62 -9.70 -9.11
C HIS A 583 8.00 -11.18 -9.21
N LEU A 584 9.11 -11.49 -9.90
CA LEU A 584 9.60 -12.87 -10.02
C LEU A 584 10.00 -13.45 -8.65
N LYS A 585 10.67 -12.64 -7.80
CA LYS A 585 11.07 -13.07 -6.46
C LYS A 585 9.86 -13.39 -5.58
N GLU A 586 8.85 -12.53 -5.56
CA GLU A 586 7.60 -12.75 -4.81
C GLU A 586 6.84 -13.96 -5.36
N PHE A 587 6.75 -14.11 -6.68
CA PHE A 587 6.12 -15.26 -7.32
C PHE A 587 6.75 -16.60 -6.90
N LEU A 588 8.09 -16.67 -6.92
CA LEU A 588 8.82 -17.86 -6.45
C LEU A 588 8.62 -18.12 -4.95
N HIS A 589 8.51 -17.06 -4.14
CA HIS A 589 8.25 -17.18 -2.70
C HIS A 589 6.84 -17.73 -2.43
N VAL A 590 5.82 -17.20 -3.11
CA VAL A 590 4.44 -17.69 -2.99
C VAL A 590 4.34 -19.16 -3.39
N TYR A 591 4.97 -19.57 -4.48
CA TYR A 591 4.93 -20.99 -4.90
C TYR A 591 5.50 -21.93 -3.84
N LYS A 592 6.64 -21.57 -3.20
CA LYS A 592 7.26 -22.37 -2.14
C LYS A 592 6.37 -22.57 -0.91
N SER A 593 5.39 -21.69 -0.68
CA SER A 593 4.46 -21.79 0.44
C SER A 593 3.31 -22.79 0.20
N ILE A 594 3.07 -23.19 -1.05
CA ILE A 594 1.93 -24.02 -1.42
C ILE A 594 2.25 -25.49 -1.16
N GLN A 595 1.51 -26.12 -0.23
CA GLN A 595 1.73 -27.54 0.14
C GLN A 595 1.15 -28.54 -0.87
N LYS A 596 0.12 -28.16 -1.63
CA LYS A 596 -0.54 -29.00 -2.64
C LYS A 596 -0.45 -28.34 -4.01
N VAL A 597 0.40 -28.88 -4.87
CA VAL A 597 0.71 -28.35 -6.21
C VAL A 597 -0.27 -28.86 -7.28
N GLU A 598 -1.15 -29.81 -6.94
CA GLU A 598 -2.12 -30.39 -7.86
C GLU A 598 -3.10 -29.33 -8.41
N ASN A 599 -3.22 -29.25 -9.74
CA ASN A 599 -4.11 -28.35 -10.48
C ASN A 599 -3.73 -26.85 -10.47
N LEU A 600 -2.46 -26.49 -10.25
CA LEU A 600 -2.00 -25.13 -10.46
C LEU A 600 -1.83 -24.80 -11.96
N PRO A 601 -2.21 -23.59 -12.41
CA PRO A 601 -1.91 -23.13 -13.76
C PRO A 601 -0.40 -23.05 -13.97
N GLN A 602 0.07 -23.45 -15.16
CA GLN A 602 1.49 -23.38 -15.49
C GLN A 602 1.94 -21.94 -15.76
N THR A 603 3.24 -21.70 -15.57
CA THR A 603 3.84 -20.41 -15.85
C THR A 603 3.89 -20.13 -17.35
N PRO A 604 3.71 -18.87 -17.79
CA PRO A 604 3.82 -18.50 -19.20
C PRO A 604 5.29 -18.48 -19.70
N LEU A 605 6.25 -18.77 -18.83
CA LEU A 605 7.69 -18.72 -19.08
C LEU A 605 8.27 -20.14 -19.10
N PRO A 606 9.28 -20.44 -19.94
CA PRO A 606 9.69 -19.68 -21.12
C PRO A 606 8.70 -19.87 -22.27
N VAL A 607 8.72 -18.99 -23.27
CA VAL A 607 7.86 -19.10 -24.45
C VAL A 607 8.50 -20.04 -25.46
N LEU A 608 7.86 -21.17 -25.75
CA LEU A 608 8.33 -22.13 -26.75
C LEU A 608 7.85 -21.74 -28.16
N LEU A 609 8.78 -21.61 -29.11
CA LEU A 609 8.45 -21.38 -30.51
C LEU A 609 8.11 -22.70 -31.20
N HIS A 610 6.88 -23.18 -31.05
CA HIS A 610 6.43 -24.51 -31.50
C HIS A 610 6.75 -24.85 -32.97
N GLN A 611 6.83 -23.86 -33.86
CA GLN A 611 7.14 -24.08 -35.29
C GLN A 611 8.60 -24.46 -35.55
N THR A 612 9.51 -24.18 -34.61
CA THR A 612 10.95 -24.46 -34.73
C THR A 612 11.31 -25.90 -34.36
N VAL A 613 10.35 -26.66 -33.82
CA VAL A 613 10.58 -28.03 -33.34
C VAL A 613 10.87 -28.96 -34.52
N SER A 614 12.07 -29.55 -34.52
CA SER A 614 12.54 -30.46 -35.56
C SER A 614 13.33 -31.63 -34.98
N VAL A 615 13.22 -32.78 -35.63
CA VAL A 615 13.99 -33.98 -35.31
C VAL A 615 15.04 -34.19 -36.40
N SER A 616 16.28 -34.47 -36.01
CA SER A 616 17.39 -34.75 -36.92
C SER A 616 18.21 -35.94 -36.43
N LEU A 617 18.66 -36.78 -37.36
CA LEU A 617 19.51 -37.94 -37.07
C LEU A 617 21.01 -37.62 -37.15
N VAL A 618 21.37 -36.46 -37.71
CA VAL A 618 22.74 -35.99 -37.84
C VAL A 618 23.00 -34.89 -36.83
N GLN A 619 24.13 -34.97 -36.13
CA GLN A 619 24.58 -33.91 -35.24
C GLN A 619 24.98 -32.70 -36.10
N LYS A 620 24.12 -31.69 -36.18
CA LYS A 620 24.49 -30.40 -36.76
C LYS A 620 25.50 -29.75 -35.82
N LEU A 621 26.78 -29.74 -36.20
CA LEU A 621 27.82 -28.99 -35.49
C LEU A 621 27.45 -27.50 -35.45
N GLN A 622 27.77 -26.84 -34.33
CA GLN A 622 27.42 -25.45 -34.07
C GLN A 622 27.74 -24.50 -35.24
N ALA A 623 26.91 -23.47 -35.37
CA ALA A 623 26.96 -22.42 -36.38
C ALA A 623 28.39 -21.96 -36.69
N GLY A 624 28.90 -22.32 -37.87
CA GLY A 624 30.21 -21.86 -38.33
C GLY A 624 30.71 -22.52 -39.61
N GLN A 625 30.41 -23.79 -39.86
CA GLN A 625 30.79 -24.46 -41.11
C GLN A 625 29.69 -25.43 -41.54
N THR A 626 29.31 -25.37 -42.82
CA THR A 626 28.23 -26.13 -43.51
C THR A 626 26.83 -25.50 -43.59
N SER A 627 26.70 -24.15 -43.59
CA SER A 627 25.49 -23.50 -44.15
C SER A 627 25.50 -23.42 -45.70
N VAL A 628 26.53 -23.96 -46.34
CA VAL A 628 26.68 -23.93 -47.80
C VAL A 628 26.07 -25.22 -48.37
N ASN A 629 24.80 -25.13 -48.79
CA ASN A 629 24.08 -26.04 -49.71
C ASN A 629 23.18 -27.17 -49.16
N ASP A 630 22.38 -26.94 -48.11
CA ASP A 630 21.22 -27.80 -47.81
C ASP A 630 20.34 -28.02 -49.07
N ALA A 631 20.15 -27.00 -49.90
CA ALA A 631 19.38 -27.11 -51.14
C ALA A 631 19.94 -28.09 -52.19
N VAL A 632 21.27 -28.31 -52.22
CA VAL A 632 21.88 -29.29 -53.14
C VAL A 632 21.70 -30.70 -52.60
N TRP A 633 21.84 -30.88 -51.29
CA TRP A 633 21.54 -32.14 -50.61
C TRP A 633 20.07 -32.53 -50.75
N ASP A 634 19.15 -31.59 -50.50
CA ASP A 634 17.71 -31.77 -50.69
C ASP A 634 17.40 -32.20 -52.13
N LYS A 635 18.02 -31.55 -53.13
CA LYS A 635 17.82 -31.91 -54.54
C LYS A 635 18.34 -33.32 -54.86
N MET A 636 19.51 -33.69 -54.33
CA MET A 636 20.09 -35.03 -54.54
C MET A 636 19.26 -36.13 -53.87
N GLU A 637 18.77 -35.87 -52.66
CA GLU A 637 17.89 -36.75 -51.90
C GLU A 637 16.56 -36.91 -52.64
N ASN A 638 15.92 -35.81 -53.05
CA ASN A 638 14.67 -35.83 -53.82
C ASN A 638 14.81 -36.63 -55.12
N ASP A 639 15.90 -36.43 -55.86
CA ASP A 639 16.21 -37.19 -57.07
C ASP A 639 16.46 -38.68 -56.77
N LEU A 640 17.02 -39.01 -55.60
CA LEU A 640 17.21 -40.41 -55.18
C LEU A 640 15.89 -41.07 -54.77
N VAL A 641 14.98 -40.34 -54.13
CA VAL A 641 13.65 -40.84 -53.77
C VAL A 641 12.77 -41.04 -55.01
N GLU A 642 12.79 -40.08 -55.94
CA GLU A 642 11.93 -40.09 -57.13
C GLU A 642 12.45 -41.03 -58.22
N ASN A 643 13.75 -40.98 -58.52
CA ASN A 643 14.34 -41.70 -59.65
C ASN A 643 15.19 -42.91 -59.21
N GLY A 644 15.58 -43.03 -57.94
CA GLY A 644 16.50 -44.07 -57.48
C GLY A 644 17.95 -43.80 -57.91
N PHE A 645 18.78 -44.85 -57.97
CA PHE A 645 20.18 -44.74 -58.41
C PHE A 645 20.36 -44.64 -59.94
N ASN A 646 19.29 -44.90 -60.72
CA ASN A 646 19.31 -44.89 -62.18
C ASN A 646 18.14 -44.05 -62.71
N LYS A 647 18.25 -43.35 -63.85
CA LYS A 647 17.17 -42.49 -64.41
C LYS A 647 15.81 -43.19 -64.66
N ASN A 648 15.76 -44.53 -64.66
CA ASN A 648 14.55 -45.36 -64.78
C ASN A 648 14.36 -46.31 -63.57
N GLY A 649 14.99 -46.02 -62.43
CA GLY A 649 14.96 -46.86 -61.24
C GLY A 649 13.58 -46.87 -60.57
N LYS A 650 13.26 -47.96 -59.86
CA LYS A 650 12.10 -47.96 -58.95
C LYS A 650 12.38 -46.97 -57.81
N PRO A 651 11.40 -46.13 -57.43
CA PRO A 651 11.58 -45.19 -56.32
C PRO A 651 11.92 -45.94 -55.03
N VAL A 652 12.84 -45.38 -54.24
CA VAL A 652 13.25 -45.97 -52.96
C VAL A 652 12.13 -45.75 -51.95
N LYS A 653 11.26 -46.76 -51.78
CA LYS A 653 10.04 -46.69 -50.94
C LYS A 653 10.32 -46.23 -49.50
N LEU A 654 11.48 -46.55 -48.95
CA LEU A 654 11.85 -46.27 -47.56
C LEU A 654 12.00 -44.75 -47.27
N MET A 655 12.51 -43.96 -48.22
CA MET A 655 12.72 -42.52 -48.04
C MET A 655 11.47 -41.68 -48.37
N LYS A 656 10.51 -42.22 -49.13
CA LYS A 656 9.27 -41.50 -49.46
C LYS A 656 8.38 -41.27 -48.22
N ALA A 657 8.41 -42.21 -47.26
CA ALA A 657 7.68 -42.09 -45.99
C ALA A 657 8.24 -41.00 -45.06
N VAL A 658 9.55 -40.75 -45.11
CA VAL A 658 10.23 -39.70 -44.32
C VAL A 658 9.89 -38.30 -44.84
N ARG A 659 9.62 -38.15 -46.15
CA ARG A 659 9.36 -36.88 -46.82
C ARG A 659 7.94 -36.32 -46.62
N ASP A 660 6.95 -37.18 -46.38
CA ASP A 660 5.51 -36.82 -46.31
C ASP A 660 4.98 -36.59 -44.89
N GLY A 661 5.86 -36.29 -43.91
CA GLY A 661 5.47 -36.12 -42.50
C GLY A 661 5.13 -37.44 -41.79
N GLY A 662 5.66 -38.55 -42.30
CA GLY A 662 5.64 -39.85 -41.64
C GLY A 662 6.57 -39.91 -40.43
N ASN A 663 6.57 -41.05 -39.75
CA ASN A 663 7.41 -41.28 -38.57
C ASN A 663 8.90 -41.13 -38.91
N THR A 664 9.67 -40.50 -38.03
CA THR A 664 11.13 -40.44 -38.16
C THR A 664 11.69 -41.83 -37.88
N ILE A 665 12.43 -42.42 -38.81
CA ILE A 665 13.00 -43.77 -38.65
C ILE A 665 14.40 -43.65 -38.05
N CYS A 666 14.65 -44.31 -36.93
CA CYS A 666 15.99 -44.39 -36.31
C CYS A 666 16.32 -45.84 -35.95
N ALA A 667 17.60 -46.14 -35.69
CA ALA A 667 18.02 -47.46 -35.22
C ALA A 667 18.28 -47.48 -33.71
N VAL A 668 18.14 -48.64 -33.07
CA VAL A 668 18.54 -48.86 -31.68
C VAL A 668 20.01 -48.49 -31.49
N GLY A 669 20.30 -47.70 -30.43
CA GLY A 669 21.64 -47.26 -30.06
C GLY A 669 22.12 -45.97 -30.74
N GLU A 670 21.40 -45.46 -31.75
CA GLU A 670 21.77 -44.22 -32.45
C GLU A 670 21.14 -42.98 -31.76
N PRO A 671 21.92 -41.89 -31.57
CA PRO A 671 21.39 -40.65 -31.00
C PRO A 671 20.43 -39.94 -31.97
N VAL A 672 19.25 -39.61 -31.48
CA VAL A 672 18.26 -38.78 -32.19
C VAL A 672 18.26 -37.39 -31.57
N PHE A 673 18.45 -36.35 -32.38
CA PHE A 673 18.53 -34.97 -31.90
C PHE A 673 17.20 -34.24 -32.12
N VAL A 674 16.68 -33.63 -31.06
CA VAL A 674 15.47 -32.80 -31.09
C VAL A 674 15.89 -31.35 -30.87
N SER A 675 15.73 -30.52 -31.89
CA SER A 675 16.01 -29.07 -31.83
C SER A 675 14.72 -28.27 -31.63
N PHE A 676 14.75 -27.27 -30.77
CA PHE A 676 13.66 -26.32 -30.55
C PHE A 676 14.20 -24.97 -30.05
N GLU A 677 13.44 -23.89 -30.25
CA GLU A 677 13.80 -22.55 -29.77
C GLU A 677 12.88 -22.10 -28.63
N VAL A 678 13.49 -21.60 -27.56
CA VAL A 678 12.81 -21.01 -26.41
C VAL A 678 13.18 -19.53 -26.31
N LYS A 679 12.21 -18.71 -25.93
CA LYS A 679 12.35 -17.27 -25.75
C LYS A 679 12.12 -16.90 -24.29
N ASN A 680 13.01 -16.09 -23.74
CA ASN A 680 12.77 -15.32 -22.54
C ASN A 680 12.09 -14.00 -22.92
N PRO A 681 10.82 -13.76 -22.56
CA PRO A 681 10.16 -12.49 -22.84
C PRO A 681 10.53 -11.37 -21.87
N LEU A 682 11.15 -11.67 -20.72
CA LEU A 682 11.45 -10.68 -19.68
C LEU A 682 12.75 -9.92 -19.96
N GLN A 683 12.87 -8.72 -19.37
CA GLN A 683 14.10 -7.91 -19.42
C GLN A 683 15.12 -8.29 -18.33
N ILE A 684 14.88 -9.42 -17.64
CA ILE A 684 15.74 -9.98 -16.61
C ILE A 684 16.16 -11.40 -17.01
N PRO A 685 17.35 -11.88 -16.58
CA PRO A 685 17.80 -13.23 -16.87
C PRO A 685 16.94 -14.27 -16.15
N LEU A 686 16.60 -15.37 -16.85
CA LEU A 686 15.86 -16.51 -16.31
C LEU A 686 16.77 -17.72 -16.16
N LEU A 687 16.74 -18.34 -14.98
CA LEU A 687 17.49 -19.55 -14.68
C LEU A 687 16.59 -20.78 -14.75
N PHE A 688 16.95 -21.73 -15.60
CA PHE A 688 16.31 -23.03 -15.73
C PHE A 688 17.27 -24.16 -15.38
N ASN A 689 16.76 -25.20 -14.74
CA ASN A 689 17.50 -26.39 -14.35
C ASN A 689 16.73 -27.64 -14.79
N ASP A 690 17.43 -28.77 -14.86
CA ASP A 690 16.88 -30.09 -15.25
C ASP A 690 16.05 -30.07 -16.54
N ILE A 691 16.61 -29.47 -17.61
CA ILE A 691 15.92 -29.42 -18.90
C ILE A 691 16.10 -30.75 -19.62
N SER A 692 15.00 -31.47 -19.82
CA SER A 692 14.99 -32.70 -20.60
C SER A 692 13.72 -32.83 -21.45
N LEU A 693 13.72 -33.80 -22.36
CA LEU A 693 12.51 -34.15 -23.10
C LEU A 693 11.58 -34.97 -22.20
N PHE A 694 10.29 -35.02 -22.52
CA PHE A 694 9.44 -36.11 -22.05
C PHE A 694 8.82 -36.83 -23.23
N ALA A 695 8.95 -38.16 -23.21
CA ALA A 695 8.55 -39.04 -24.28
C ALA A 695 7.86 -40.28 -23.72
N ARG A 696 7.00 -40.91 -24.53
CA ARG A 696 6.31 -42.16 -24.21
C ARG A 696 6.70 -43.25 -25.19
N PHE A 697 6.80 -44.47 -24.68
CA PHE A 697 7.03 -45.67 -25.48
C PHE A 697 5.86 -46.63 -25.28
N ASP A 698 5.40 -47.27 -26.36
CA ASP A 698 4.34 -48.29 -26.30
C ASP A 698 4.97 -49.67 -26.01
N PRO A 699 4.78 -50.24 -24.78
CA PRO A 699 5.41 -51.49 -24.39
C PRO A 699 4.93 -52.69 -25.21
N SER A 700 3.76 -52.60 -25.86
CA SER A 700 3.19 -53.69 -26.65
C SER A 700 3.98 -54.00 -27.93
N GLN A 701 4.80 -53.05 -28.39
CA GLN A 701 5.62 -53.17 -29.59
C GLN A 701 7.09 -53.52 -29.32
N ALA A 702 7.46 -53.71 -28.05
CA ALA A 702 8.83 -53.97 -27.65
C ALA A 702 9.33 -55.32 -28.19
N LYS A 703 10.38 -55.28 -29.02
CA LYS A 703 11.17 -56.48 -29.35
C LYS A 703 12.52 -56.41 -28.65
N PRO A 704 12.94 -57.45 -27.91
CA PRO A 704 14.25 -57.46 -27.28
C PRO A 704 15.34 -57.56 -28.36
N SER A 705 16.21 -56.56 -28.43
CA SER A 705 17.41 -56.61 -29.26
C SER A 705 18.50 -57.40 -28.55
N LEU A 706 18.98 -58.49 -29.18
CA LEU A 706 20.17 -59.22 -28.75
C LEU A 706 21.43 -58.35 -28.95
N GLY A 707 21.98 -57.79 -27.87
CA GLY A 707 23.28 -57.11 -27.90
C GLY A 707 23.59 -56.23 -26.69
N ASP A 708 24.32 -56.82 -25.76
CA ASP A 708 25.24 -56.28 -24.74
C ASP A 708 24.89 -55.04 -23.88
N ASP A 709 25.08 -55.22 -22.57
CA ASP A 709 25.03 -54.22 -21.49
C ASP A 709 26.12 -53.15 -21.68
N HIS A 710 25.91 -52.19 -22.59
CA HIS A 710 26.71 -50.97 -22.57
C HIS A 710 26.22 -50.05 -21.45
N LYS A 711 26.75 -50.27 -20.24
CA LYS A 711 26.82 -49.25 -19.18
C LYS A 711 27.62 -48.05 -19.71
N SER A 712 26.97 -47.13 -20.40
CA SER A 712 27.57 -45.84 -20.74
C SER A 712 27.54 -44.94 -19.51
N SER A 713 28.70 -44.83 -18.85
CA SER A 713 29.01 -43.80 -17.86
C SER A 713 29.04 -42.43 -18.56
N ARG A 714 27.92 -41.73 -18.58
CA ARG A 714 27.85 -40.28 -18.84
C ARG A 714 26.84 -39.70 -17.86
N GLU A 715 27.33 -38.95 -16.88
CA GLU A 715 26.65 -38.52 -15.63
C GLU A 715 25.43 -37.57 -15.83
N LEU A 716 24.89 -37.43 -17.05
CA LEU A 716 23.90 -36.40 -17.42
C LEU A 716 22.70 -36.96 -18.21
N LYS A 717 22.32 -38.23 -17.99
CA LYS A 717 21.19 -38.87 -18.69
C LYS A 717 20.06 -39.25 -17.72
N HIS A 718 18.82 -38.99 -18.10
CA HIS A 718 17.66 -39.65 -17.50
C HIS A 718 17.51 -41.03 -18.14
N CYS A 719 17.78 -42.08 -17.36
CA CYS A 719 17.73 -43.45 -17.83
C CYS A 719 16.32 -44.04 -17.70
N TYR A 720 15.67 -44.35 -18.82
CA TYR A 720 14.43 -45.11 -18.83
C TYR A 720 14.70 -46.54 -19.30
N GLU A 721 13.70 -47.41 -19.07
CA GLU A 721 13.74 -48.82 -19.48
C GLU A 721 13.95 -48.96 -20.99
N PHE A 722 13.25 -48.15 -21.79
CA PHE A 722 13.23 -48.28 -23.26
C PHE A 722 14.11 -47.29 -24.03
N PHE A 723 14.53 -46.18 -23.40
CA PHE A 723 15.36 -45.14 -24.01
C PHE A 723 16.07 -44.30 -22.94
N ASP A 724 17.13 -43.57 -23.28
CA ASP A 724 17.72 -42.53 -22.42
C ASP A 724 17.48 -41.14 -23.01
N LEU A 725 17.36 -40.14 -22.14
CA LEU A 725 17.24 -38.73 -22.53
C LEU A 725 18.40 -37.92 -21.97
N GLU A 726 18.91 -36.99 -22.78
CA GLU A 726 19.87 -35.99 -22.32
C GLU A 726 19.22 -35.02 -21.32
N ASN A 727 19.96 -34.67 -20.27
CA ASN A 727 19.58 -33.65 -19.28
C ASN A 727 20.58 -32.48 -19.33
N ILE A 728 20.09 -31.26 -19.49
CA ILE A 728 20.88 -30.05 -19.30
C ILE A 728 20.67 -29.59 -17.84
N PRO A 729 21.69 -29.66 -16.97
CA PRO A 729 21.52 -29.40 -15.54
C PRO A 729 21.22 -27.93 -15.25
N LYS A 730 21.75 -27.02 -16.07
CA LYS A 730 21.61 -25.57 -15.87
C LYS A 730 21.65 -24.82 -17.20
N LEU A 731 20.69 -23.91 -17.39
CA LEU A 731 20.61 -23.00 -18.52
C LEU A 731 20.12 -21.63 -18.07
N THR A 732 20.91 -20.59 -18.33
CA THR A 732 20.49 -19.19 -18.16
C THR A 732 20.08 -18.61 -19.50
N LEU A 733 18.84 -18.12 -19.61
CA LEU A 733 18.39 -17.30 -20.74
C LEU A 733 18.52 -15.83 -20.34
N GLU A 734 19.30 -15.05 -21.09
CA GLU A 734 19.48 -13.63 -20.87
C GLU A 734 18.20 -12.84 -21.20
N ALA A 735 18.19 -11.56 -20.84
CA ALA A 735 17.09 -10.64 -21.10
C ALA A 735 16.70 -10.63 -22.59
N ASN A 736 15.42 -10.87 -22.89
CA ASN A 736 14.87 -10.95 -24.25
C ASN A 736 15.54 -11.98 -25.19
N GLU A 737 16.32 -12.93 -24.65
CA GLU A 737 17.06 -13.89 -25.46
C GLU A 737 16.12 -14.94 -26.07
N THR A 738 16.31 -15.22 -27.36
CA THR A 738 15.80 -16.44 -28.00
C THR A 738 16.97 -17.39 -28.21
N ARG A 739 16.91 -18.58 -27.61
CA ARG A 739 17.98 -19.57 -27.67
C ARG A 739 17.48 -20.87 -28.28
N ARG A 740 18.26 -21.39 -29.23
CA ARG A 740 18.06 -22.72 -29.80
C ARG A 740 18.70 -23.77 -28.90
N ILE A 741 17.91 -24.74 -28.47
CA ILE A 741 18.31 -25.87 -27.64
C ILE A 741 18.21 -27.14 -28.49
N GLN A 742 19.17 -28.04 -28.32
CA GLN A 742 19.17 -29.36 -28.94
C GLN A 742 19.38 -30.41 -27.84
N LEU A 743 18.44 -31.34 -27.72
CA LEU A 743 18.48 -32.46 -26.76
C LEU A 743 18.53 -33.79 -27.50
N THR A 744 19.21 -34.76 -26.91
CA THR A 744 19.42 -36.08 -27.52
C THR A 744 18.55 -37.16 -26.87
N VAL A 745 17.96 -38.02 -27.69
CA VAL A 745 17.25 -39.25 -27.31
C VAL A 745 18.09 -40.45 -27.74
N PHE A 746 18.26 -41.44 -26.87
CA PHE A 746 18.98 -42.68 -27.16
C PHE A 746 18.02 -43.88 -27.05
N PRO A 747 17.49 -44.39 -28.17
CA PRO A 747 16.61 -45.56 -28.16
C PRO A 747 17.35 -46.84 -27.77
N LYS A 748 16.80 -47.65 -26.86
CA LYS A 748 17.35 -48.96 -26.46
C LYS A 748 16.59 -50.15 -27.03
N PHE A 749 15.30 -49.98 -27.33
CA PHE A 749 14.43 -51.04 -27.83
C PHE A 749 13.78 -50.67 -29.16
N GLU A 750 13.49 -51.68 -29.96
CA GLU A 750 12.66 -51.53 -31.17
C GLU A 750 11.21 -51.23 -30.77
N GLY A 751 10.57 -50.30 -31.49
CA GLY A 751 9.19 -49.87 -31.24
C GLY A 751 8.96 -48.40 -31.60
N GLU A 752 7.84 -47.84 -31.14
CA GLU A 752 7.50 -46.43 -31.38
C GLU A 752 7.72 -45.57 -30.13
N ILE A 753 8.53 -44.51 -30.25
CA ILE A 753 8.74 -43.48 -29.21
C ILE A 753 8.04 -42.19 -29.66
N ALA A 754 7.08 -41.70 -28.89
CA ALA A 754 6.44 -40.40 -29.13
C ALA A 754 7.07 -39.33 -28.22
N ILE A 755 7.65 -38.29 -28.82
CA ILE A 755 8.16 -37.12 -28.09
C ILE A 755 7.01 -36.13 -27.91
N ASP A 756 6.55 -35.96 -26.68
CA ASP A 756 5.37 -35.14 -26.38
C ASP A 756 5.75 -33.69 -26.03
N GLY A 757 6.96 -33.42 -25.50
CA GLY A 757 7.39 -32.07 -25.16
C GLY A 757 8.68 -31.97 -24.33
N ILE A 758 8.81 -30.87 -23.59
CA ILE A 758 9.94 -30.58 -22.70
C ILE A 758 9.50 -30.43 -21.25
N ASN A 759 10.35 -30.88 -20.33
CA ASN A 759 10.28 -30.54 -18.92
C ASN A 759 11.46 -29.63 -18.56
N LEU A 760 11.26 -28.72 -17.61
CA LEU A 760 12.27 -27.81 -17.11
C LEU A 760 11.83 -27.24 -15.76
N THR A 761 12.79 -26.88 -14.92
CA THR A 761 12.53 -26.30 -13.60
C THR A 761 13.00 -24.85 -13.55
N LEU A 762 12.09 -23.91 -13.31
CA LEU A 762 12.43 -22.50 -13.12
C LEU A 762 13.02 -22.28 -11.72
N SER A 763 14.27 -21.80 -11.68
CA SER A 763 15.00 -21.42 -10.46
C SER A 763 14.94 -22.47 -9.34
N ASP A 764 15.11 -23.75 -9.68
CA ASP A 764 15.04 -24.91 -8.77
C ASP A 764 13.73 -25.03 -7.97
N THR A 765 12.68 -24.33 -8.40
CA THR A 765 11.48 -24.14 -7.59
C THR A 765 10.23 -24.62 -8.32
N ILE A 766 10.02 -24.19 -9.57
CA ILE A 766 8.74 -24.43 -10.28
C ILE A 766 8.98 -25.39 -11.45
N PRO A 767 8.45 -26.63 -11.42
CA PRO A 767 8.47 -27.53 -12.55
C PRO A 767 7.50 -27.05 -13.64
N ILE A 768 7.96 -27.06 -14.88
CA ILE A 768 7.25 -26.57 -16.06
C ILE A 768 7.23 -27.69 -17.10
N PHE A 769 6.07 -27.95 -17.71
CA PHE A 769 5.89 -28.99 -18.72
C PHE A 769 5.24 -28.40 -19.96
N ILE A 770 6.01 -28.25 -21.04
CA ILE A 770 5.52 -27.65 -22.29
C ILE A 770 5.36 -28.74 -23.34
N THR A 771 4.13 -28.97 -23.80
CA THR A 771 3.82 -29.91 -24.89
C THR A 771 4.16 -29.31 -26.24
N PHE A 772 4.71 -30.11 -27.15
CA PHE A 772 4.94 -29.71 -28.53
C PHE A 772 3.62 -29.71 -29.33
N ALA A 773 3.22 -28.53 -29.80
CA ALA A 773 2.05 -28.34 -30.66
C ALA A 773 2.48 -27.92 -32.08
N LYS A 774 2.89 -28.89 -32.90
CA LYS A 774 3.29 -28.65 -34.28
C LYS A 774 2.12 -28.88 -35.24
N ARG A 775 1.92 -27.93 -36.17
CA ARG A 775 0.87 -28.04 -37.20
C ARG A 775 1.44 -28.78 -38.40
N GLY A 776 0.74 -29.83 -38.87
CA GLY A 776 1.11 -30.53 -40.10
C GLY A 776 0.80 -29.71 -41.35
N ARG A 777 0.95 -30.31 -42.53
CA ARG A 777 0.69 -29.63 -43.82
C ARG A 777 -0.78 -29.22 -43.92
N ARG A 778 -1.04 -28.02 -44.47
CA ARG A 778 -2.41 -27.59 -44.79
C ARG A 778 -3.01 -28.49 -45.88
N LEU A 779 -4.14 -29.11 -45.58
CA LEU A 779 -4.90 -29.94 -46.52
C LEU A 779 -5.79 -29.03 -47.37
N ASN A 780 -5.69 -29.15 -48.69
CA ASN A 780 -6.49 -28.38 -49.65
C ASN A 780 -7.21 -29.29 -50.67
N ASP A 781 -7.25 -30.60 -50.44
CA ASP A 781 -7.63 -31.60 -51.44
C ASP A 781 -9.14 -31.63 -51.70
N THR A 782 -9.95 -31.29 -50.69
CA THR A 782 -11.41 -31.25 -50.81
C THR A 782 -11.95 -29.82 -50.78
N GLN A 783 -13.10 -29.59 -51.43
CA GLN A 783 -13.78 -28.29 -51.38
C GLN A 783 -14.17 -27.88 -49.96
N LYS A 784 -14.51 -28.86 -49.09
CA LYS A 784 -14.76 -28.63 -47.66
C LYS A 784 -13.51 -28.15 -46.90
N GLN A 785 -12.32 -28.69 -47.22
CA GLN A 785 -11.04 -28.23 -46.64
C GLN A 785 -10.60 -26.85 -47.17
N ARG A 786 -11.03 -26.48 -48.37
CA ARG A 786 -10.76 -25.16 -48.98
C ARG A 786 -11.69 -24.05 -48.49
N CYS A 787 -12.94 -24.39 -48.16
CA CYS A 787 -13.99 -23.46 -47.77
C CYS A 787 -14.32 -23.45 -46.26
N SER A 788 -13.55 -24.15 -45.42
CA SER A 788 -13.75 -24.12 -43.97
C SER A 788 -13.27 -22.79 -43.38
N GLU A 789 -14.00 -22.25 -42.39
CA GLU A 789 -13.63 -21.02 -41.67
C GLU A 789 -12.27 -21.13 -40.96
N GLN A 790 -11.87 -22.34 -40.59
CA GLN A 790 -10.53 -22.64 -40.10
C GLN A 790 -9.75 -23.53 -41.09
N PRO A 791 -8.45 -23.26 -41.36
CA PRO A 791 -7.64 -24.10 -42.22
C PRO A 791 -7.48 -25.51 -41.61
N VAL A 792 -7.79 -26.55 -42.40
CA VAL A 792 -7.61 -27.95 -41.98
C VAL A 792 -6.16 -28.37 -42.22
N TYR A 793 -5.50 -28.90 -41.18
CA TYR A 793 -4.11 -29.38 -41.24
C TYR A 793 -4.06 -30.90 -41.08
N ALA A 794 -3.08 -31.54 -41.72
CA ALA A 794 -2.76 -32.95 -41.52
C ALA A 794 -2.19 -33.20 -40.11
N VAL A 795 -2.32 -34.44 -39.62
CA VAL A 795 -1.66 -34.87 -38.38
C VAL A 795 -0.15 -34.93 -38.60
N ASP A 796 0.62 -34.22 -37.80
CA ASP A 796 2.08 -34.26 -37.84
C ASP A 796 2.59 -35.45 -37.02
N ASN A 797 3.28 -36.40 -37.67
CA ASN A 797 3.91 -37.54 -37.01
C ASN A 797 5.43 -37.41 -36.93
N THR A 798 6.02 -36.25 -37.24
CA THR A 798 7.49 -36.08 -37.24
C THR A 798 8.14 -36.29 -35.87
N LEU A 799 7.39 -36.08 -34.78
CA LEU A 799 7.81 -36.31 -33.40
C LEU A 799 7.61 -37.76 -32.91
N LYS A 800 7.07 -38.64 -33.77
CA LYS A 800 7.02 -40.09 -33.52
C LYS A 800 8.21 -40.75 -34.18
N LEU A 801 9.04 -41.38 -33.36
CA LEU A 801 10.22 -42.12 -33.77
C LEU A 801 9.84 -43.60 -33.95
N SER A 802 10.04 -44.16 -35.14
CA SER A 802 9.96 -45.59 -35.39
C SER A 802 11.36 -46.19 -35.27
N VAL A 803 11.64 -46.83 -34.14
CA VAL A 803 12.92 -47.43 -33.81
C VAL A 803 13.01 -48.82 -34.43
N THR A 804 13.95 -48.99 -35.34
CA THR A 804 14.24 -50.25 -36.04
C THR A 804 15.43 -50.98 -35.42
N SER A 805 15.63 -52.23 -35.82
CA SER A 805 16.81 -53.02 -35.45
C SER A 805 18.12 -52.28 -35.77
N PRO A 806 19.23 -52.56 -35.05
CA PRO A 806 20.52 -51.93 -35.31
C PRO A 806 20.89 -51.92 -36.81
N MET A 807 21.32 -50.77 -37.33
CA MET A 807 21.71 -50.59 -38.74
C MET A 807 23.24 -50.45 -38.90
N PRO A 808 23.80 -50.65 -40.11
CA PRO A 808 25.21 -50.33 -40.38
C PRO A 808 25.46 -48.82 -40.27
N VAL A 809 26.56 -48.42 -39.63
CA VAL A 809 26.93 -47.01 -39.43
C VAL A 809 28.19 -46.73 -40.24
N LEU A 810 28.09 -45.87 -41.26
CA LEU A 810 29.21 -45.50 -42.10
C LEU A 810 29.92 -44.28 -41.55
N ASP A 811 31.20 -44.43 -41.25
CA ASP A 811 32.13 -43.33 -40.98
C ASP A 811 32.96 -43.06 -42.23
N ILE A 812 33.07 -41.79 -42.60
CA ILE A 812 33.66 -41.38 -43.88
C ILE A 812 34.74 -40.34 -43.61
N VAL A 813 35.96 -40.61 -44.05
CA VAL A 813 37.11 -39.72 -43.93
C VAL A 813 37.71 -39.47 -45.30
N PHE A 814 37.92 -38.20 -45.64
CA PHE A 814 38.67 -37.81 -46.84
C PHE A 814 40.09 -37.41 -46.44
N HIS A 815 41.09 -38.08 -47.02
CA HIS A 815 42.49 -37.69 -46.87
C HIS A 815 42.95 -36.95 -48.13
N ALA A 816 43.68 -35.85 -47.93
CA ALA A 816 44.24 -35.01 -49.00
C ALA A 816 43.20 -34.53 -50.04
N PHE A 817 41.99 -34.16 -49.60
CA PHE A 817 40.97 -33.61 -50.50
C PHE A 817 41.30 -32.16 -50.88
N PRO A 818 41.42 -31.84 -52.19
CA PRO A 818 41.82 -30.50 -52.62
C PRO A 818 40.74 -29.47 -52.32
N SER A 819 41.11 -28.36 -51.68
CA SER A 819 40.22 -27.21 -51.47
C SER A 819 40.16 -26.27 -52.68
N VAL A 820 41.15 -26.35 -53.58
CA VAL A 820 41.26 -25.57 -54.82
C VAL A 820 41.82 -26.49 -55.91
N LEU A 821 41.27 -26.40 -57.12
CA LEU A 821 41.68 -27.19 -58.28
C LEU A 821 41.71 -26.28 -59.52
N LEU A 822 42.78 -26.34 -60.32
CA LEU A 822 42.86 -25.59 -61.57
C LEU A 822 42.03 -26.29 -62.66
N ASN A 823 41.54 -25.54 -63.65
CA ASN A 823 40.74 -26.09 -64.74
C ASN A 823 41.55 -27.13 -65.54
N GLY A 824 41.15 -28.40 -65.46
CA GLY A 824 41.83 -29.54 -66.09
C GLY A 824 42.89 -30.25 -65.23
N GLN A 825 43.19 -29.76 -64.02
CA GLN A 825 44.07 -30.45 -63.08
C GLN A 825 43.38 -31.69 -62.51
N VAL A 826 44.10 -32.80 -62.37
CA VAL A 826 43.61 -33.99 -61.68
C VAL A 826 44.39 -34.16 -60.38
N GLU A 827 43.69 -34.26 -59.27
CA GLU A 827 44.26 -34.49 -57.93
C GLU A 827 43.70 -35.80 -57.36
N ARG A 828 44.55 -36.53 -56.64
CA ARG A 828 44.15 -37.79 -56.00
C ARG A 828 43.82 -37.55 -54.54
N ALA A 829 42.55 -37.77 -54.18
CA ALA A 829 42.10 -37.83 -52.80
C ALA A 829 41.77 -39.28 -52.40
N ILE A 830 41.96 -39.63 -51.13
CA ILE A 830 41.60 -40.96 -50.61
C ILE A 830 40.31 -40.84 -49.81
N LEU A 831 39.29 -41.60 -50.21
CA LEU A 831 38.03 -41.75 -49.49
C LEU A 831 38.07 -43.04 -48.67
N GLU A 832 38.21 -42.90 -47.36
CA GLU A 832 38.14 -44.00 -46.40
C GLU A 832 36.69 -44.14 -45.88
N ILE A 833 36.11 -45.33 -46.05
CA ILE A 833 34.74 -45.63 -45.58
C ILE A 833 34.84 -46.81 -44.61
N THR A 834 34.50 -46.56 -43.35
CA THR A 834 34.57 -47.56 -42.28
C THR A 834 33.18 -47.81 -41.70
N ASN A 835 32.69 -49.04 -41.77
CA ASN A 835 31.46 -49.42 -41.08
C ASN A 835 31.76 -49.59 -39.58
N LYS A 836 31.41 -48.59 -38.78
CA LYS A 836 31.51 -48.61 -37.31
C LYS A 836 30.32 -49.30 -36.63
N GLY A 837 29.30 -49.71 -37.39
CA GLY A 837 28.09 -50.35 -36.86
C GLY A 837 28.27 -51.85 -36.57
N HIS A 838 27.37 -52.40 -35.74
CA HIS A 838 27.36 -53.82 -35.33
C HIS A 838 26.69 -54.77 -36.34
N ARG A 839 26.37 -54.28 -37.54
CA ARG A 839 25.76 -55.07 -38.62
C ARG A 839 26.60 -54.99 -39.88
N GLY A 840 26.69 -56.12 -40.59
CA GLY A 840 27.39 -56.19 -41.87
C GLY A 840 26.69 -55.36 -42.95
N LEU A 841 27.48 -54.58 -43.68
CA LEU A 841 27.02 -53.78 -44.82
C LEU A 841 27.20 -54.59 -46.11
N LYS A 842 26.22 -54.56 -47.00
CA LYS A 842 26.30 -55.11 -48.37
C LYS A 842 25.76 -54.08 -49.36
N ASP A 843 26.29 -54.07 -50.58
CA ASP A 843 25.80 -53.23 -51.70
C ASP A 843 25.88 -51.71 -51.43
N LEU A 844 27.04 -51.22 -50.98
CA LEU A 844 27.30 -49.79 -50.79
C LEU A 844 27.28 -49.05 -52.15
N LYS A 845 26.42 -48.05 -52.27
CA LYS A 845 26.27 -47.21 -53.47
C LYS A 845 26.48 -45.75 -53.11
N VAL A 846 27.14 -45.01 -54.01
CA VAL A 846 27.43 -43.60 -53.84
C VAL A 846 26.73 -42.81 -54.96
N LYS A 847 26.11 -41.68 -54.59
CA LYS A 847 25.54 -40.72 -55.52
C LYS A 847 26.27 -39.40 -55.36
N LEU A 848 26.64 -38.79 -56.48
CA LEU A 848 27.41 -37.55 -56.52
C LEU A 848 26.59 -36.45 -57.21
N SER A 849 26.70 -35.21 -56.74
CA SER A 849 26.04 -34.06 -57.38
C SER A 849 26.59 -33.80 -58.78
N HIS A 850 27.89 -34.04 -58.98
CA HIS A 850 28.59 -33.84 -60.25
C HIS A 850 29.48 -35.05 -60.60
N PRO A 851 28.90 -36.15 -61.10
CA PRO A 851 29.66 -37.37 -61.38
C PRO A 851 30.82 -37.19 -62.37
N GLN A 852 30.76 -36.16 -63.22
CA GLN A 852 31.80 -35.88 -64.22
C GLN A 852 33.11 -35.33 -63.62
N PHE A 853 33.10 -34.83 -62.38
CA PHE A 853 34.30 -34.32 -61.70
C PHE A 853 35.03 -35.37 -60.87
N PHE A 854 34.48 -36.58 -60.73
CA PHE A 854 35.04 -37.61 -59.86
C PHE A 854 35.16 -38.94 -60.62
N GLU A 855 36.30 -39.58 -60.49
CA GLU A 855 36.53 -40.93 -60.98
C GLU A 855 36.98 -41.81 -59.80
N PHE A 856 36.21 -42.88 -59.51
CA PHE A 856 36.57 -43.84 -58.45
C PHE A 856 37.54 -44.87 -59.02
N GLY A 857 38.82 -44.73 -58.67
CA GLY A 857 39.85 -45.70 -59.02
C GLY A 857 39.77 -46.99 -58.18
N ARG A 858 40.39 -48.06 -58.69
CA ARG A 858 40.63 -49.29 -57.92
C ARG A 858 41.88 -49.13 -57.06
N VAL A 859 41.97 -49.89 -55.98
CA VAL A 859 43.15 -49.89 -55.09
C VAL A 859 44.45 -50.18 -55.86
N GLU A 860 44.37 -50.95 -56.95
CA GLU A 860 45.52 -51.25 -57.83
C GLU A 860 46.07 -50.03 -58.60
N GLN A 861 45.33 -48.93 -58.65
CA GLN A 861 45.69 -47.71 -59.38
C GLN A 861 46.37 -46.66 -58.48
N THR A 862 46.60 -46.95 -57.19
CA THR A 862 47.26 -46.02 -56.26
C THR A 862 48.73 -45.74 -56.59
N ASP A 863 49.37 -46.57 -57.43
CA ASP A 863 50.80 -46.44 -57.75
C ASP A 863 51.07 -45.84 -59.14
N LEU A 864 50.01 -45.48 -59.88
CA LEU A 864 50.14 -44.85 -61.19
C LEU A 864 50.45 -43.34 -61.06
N PRO A 865 51.33 -42.78 -61.91
CA PRO A 865 51.59 -41.34 -61.91
C PRO A 865 50.34 -40.58 -62.37
N ILE A 866 50.00 -39.54 -61.61
CA ILE A 866 48.89 -38.62 -61.90
C ILE A 866 49.42 -37.62 -62.93
N TYR A 867 48.72 -37.44 -64.06
CA TYR A 867 49.09 -36.52 -65.13
C TYR A 867 48.44 -35.15 -64.98
#